data_AF-A0AAU1F496-F1
#
_entry.id   AF-A0AAU1F496-F1
#
_cell.length_a   1.000
_cell.length_b   1.000
_cell.length_c   1.000
_cell.angle_alpha   90.00
_cell.angle_beta   90.00
_cell.angle_gamma   90.00
#
_symmetry.space_group_name_H-M   'P 1'
#
loop_
_entity.id
_entity.type
_entity.pdbx_description
1 polymer ?
#
loop_
_entity_poly.entity_id
_entity_poly.type
_entity_poly.pdbx_seq_one_letter_code
_entity_poly.pdbx_strand_id
1 'polypeptide(L)'
;MNRPVPDIAVVAVADDAAIDQSLRNFLRAAGLPLADDGPADVVVVLISAASVDDPEWLQRVERHRGVRLVPVRVDGVSSSRAPEHLRPINWVTLDPASPVTAFGTVLAAALSDPEQVRELRNLRAQTEAWVRGDRSADRLIADHQQAVEAHDLMAVLWEDGYLDTTGAVGEFVEVSYRHTRKARIRKRRRRFFGLVFGAVMALIVAVTLPRILKTKGTDFNALVSFGDPATARVMPEWMSLQASSLLLRGNAHQRMLARQTLTSLLSVQWSLGGPALGLGDRSETLDGLAPLPDGRHAALLVRNMSDGVASLGLYDIREGEVRWQVRLGPGYADVAAGADGRTVVAVGKKGSAVIDLESRKVRRLAHVEAGYATVRLTRQGDVVVGRDHQLVAGSLVDGRFHTVGGRYDSLLDVQATTDGGARALVTVAPGRYRLLNALTGAVLASADVDKPLIAAGAVAPDQVYAVFTGADRQLWRLSTGGHLAPTSIAVPERTRAVGLLSVGRVIVGGQDRPARVIRLADGGDLGVVCRDVPQLKHLYLSPYGDLLGCWGPYNTNLWQAPAGPRRELPADSDLRTGTSAVGKTVEVRGDGERVLVEPTGRPGFAMRLFSDDVDAVALSPDGSQLAAATSRGDVAVVSLRMSDGYARVVARWRVPAGIPAVAVGWSGASPLVKARDGSVWQVPSCPGCTTDEGLVARLKERLSGCWTARQLTNVDGDTRRALGVRECRPLPEPVEG
;
A
#
# COMPACT_ATOMS: atom_id res chain seq x y z
N MET A 1 -32.40 -9.69 -15.09
CA MET A 1 -32.50 -9.68 -16.56
C MET A 1 -31.10 -9.85 -17.13
N ASN A 2 -30.88 -10.77 -18.08
CA ASN A 2 -29.58 -10.82 -18.78
C ASN A 2 -29.49 -9.56 -19.66
N ARG A 3 -28.73 -8.55 -19.22
CA ARG A 3 -28.43 -7.42 -20.11
C ARG A 3 -27.66 -7.96 -21.33
N PRO A 4 -28.02 -7.56 -22.56
CA PRO A 4 -27.23 -7.88 -23.73
C PRO A 4 -25.82 -7.33 -23.56
N VAL A 5 -24.81 -8.11 -23.98
CA VAL A 5 -23.42 -7.67 -24.00
C VAL A 5 -23.31 -6.53 -25.02
N PRO A 6 -22.73 -5.36 -24.68
CA PRO A 6 -22.69 -4.23 -25.60
C PRO A 6 -21.80 -4.50 -26.81
N ASP A 7 -22.22 -4.05 -27.98
CA ASP A 7 -21.38 -4.04 -29.19
C ASP A 7 -20.31 -2.94 -29.07
N ILE A 8 -19.06 -3.27 -29.38
CA ILE A 8 -17.92 -2.36 -29.22
C ILE A 8 -17.25 -2.06 -30.56
N ALA A 9 -17.04 -0.79 -30.87
CA ALA A 9 -16.16 -0.36 -31.96
C ALA A 9 -14.87 0.27 -31.41
N VAL A 10 -13.78 0.20 -32.18
CA VAL A 10 -12.51 0.88 -31.86
C VAL A 10 -12.15 1.84 -33.00
N VAL A 11 -11.97 3.12 -32.68
CA VAL A 11 -11.59 4.17 -33.63
C VAL A 11 -10.14 4.56 -33.38
N ALA A 12 -9.30 4.32 -34.38
CA ALA A 12 -7.86 4.57 -34.36
C ALA A 12 -7.40 5.08 -35.74
N VAL A 13 -6.28 5.80 -35.78
CA VAL A 13 -5.56 6.13 -37.01
C VAL A 13 -4.67 4.98 -37.46
N ALA A 14 -4.22 5.00 -38.72
CA ALA A 14 -3.32 3.99 -39.26
C ALA A 14 -2.02 3.84 -38.44
N ASP A 15 -1.50 4.93 -37.90
CA ASP A 15 -0.29 4.94 -37.07
C ASP A 15 -0.47 4.16 -35.74
N ASP A 16 -1.71 4.03 -35.26
CA ASP A 16 -2.06 3.30 -34.04
C ASP A 16 -2.51 1.85 -34.32
N ALA A 17 -2.37 1.34 -35.55
CA ALA A 17 -2.91 0.04 -35.98
C ALA A 17 -2.44 -1.15 -35.12
N ALA A 18 -1.19 -1.13 -34.64
CA ALA A 18 -0.67 -2.19 -33.77
C ALA A 18 -1.39 -2.22 -32.40
N ILE A 19 -1.71 -1.05 -31.86
CA ILE A 19 -2.41 -0.90 -30.57
C ILE A 19 -3.90 -1.23 -30.77
N ASP A 20 -4.52 -0.73 -31.84
CA ASP A 20 -5.89 -1.06 -32.23
C ASP A 20 -6.09 -2.58 -32.35
N GLN A 21 -5.23 -3.24 -33.13
CA GLN A 21 -5.31 -4.70 -33.29
C GLN A 21 -5.12 -5.44 -31.96
N SER A 22 -4.19 -5.00 -31.12
CA SER A 22 -3.95 -5.60 -29.80
C SER A 22 -5.16 -5.45 -28.89
N LEU A 23 -5.78 -4.27 -28.87
CA LEU A 23 -6.96 -3.98 -28.08
C LEU A 23 -8.19 -4.77 -28.60
N ARG A 24 -8.40 -4.81 -29.92
CA ARG A 24 -9.47 -5.60 -30.55
C ARG A 24 -9.32 -7.09 -30.22
N ASN A 25 -8.11 -7.62 -30.32
CA ASN A 25 -7.84 -9.02 -29.94
C ASN A 25 -8.15 -9.27 -28.46
N PHE A 26 -7.78 -8.33 -27.58
CA PHE A 26 -8.08 -8.41 -26.15
C PHE A 26 -9.59 -8.39 -25.87
N LEU A 27 -10.34 -7.46 -26.46
CA LEU A 27 -11.79 -7.32 -26.26
C LEU A 27 -12.55 -8.54 -26.81
N ARG A 28 -12.16 -9.05 -27.99
CA ARG A 28 -12.72 -10.28 -28.56
C ARG A 28 -12.44 -11.49 -27.67
N ALA A 29 -11.23 -11.59 -27.12
CA ALA A 29 -10.87 -12.65 -26.18
C ALA A 29 -11.64 -12.54 -24.85
N ALA A 30 -12.05 -11.34 -24.45
CA ALA A 30 -12.93 -11.10 -23.31
C ALA A 30 -14.41 -11.43 -23.59
N GLY A 31 -14.75 -11.87 -24.82
CA GLY A 31 -16.10 -12.24 -25.21
C GLY A 31 -16.99 -11.07 -25.65
N LEU A 32 -16.39 -9.93 -25.97
CA LEU A 32 -17.13 -8.76 -26.44
C LEU A 32 -17.27 -8.79 -27.97
N PRO A 33 -18.50 -8.62 -28.50
CA PRO A 33 -18.72 -8.48 -29.92
C PRO A 33 -18.09 -7.17 -30.41
N LEU A 34 -17.32 -7.26 -31.51
CA LEU A 34 -16.67 -6.10 -32.13
C LEU A 34 -17.40 -5.71 -33.40
N ALA A 35 -17.77 -4.43 -33.50
CA ALA A 35 -18.30 -3.82 -34.71
C ALA A 35 -17.16 -3.17 -35.49
N ASP A 36 -16.96 -3.60 -36.74
CA ASP A 36 -15.84 -3.10 -37.54
C ASP A 36 -16.07 -1.68 -38.08
N ASP A 37 -17.33 -1.28 -38.35
CA ASP A 37 -17.72 0.11 -38.66
C ASP A 37 -19.26 0.37 -38.50
N GLY A 38 -19.96 -0.50 -37.76
CA GLY A 38 -21.41 -0.45 -37.54
C GLY A 38 -21.85 0.39 -36.34
N PRO A 39 -23.18 0.50 -36.09
CA PRO A 39 -23.67 1.03 -34.82
C PRO A 39 -23.12 0.16 -33.68
N ALA A 40 -22.43 0.81 -32.74
CA ALA A 40 -21.91 0.18 -31.54
C ALA A 40 -22.55 0.85 -30.32
N ASP A 41 -22.67 0.12 -29.22
CA ASP A 41 -23.12 0.66 -27.94
C ASP A 41 -22.00 1.44 -27.25
N VAL A 42 -20.75 1.02 -27.49
CA VAL A 42 -19.54 1.63 -26.93
C VAL A 42 -18.49 1.80 -28.01
N VAL A 43 -17.85 2.97 -28.05
CA VAL A 43 -16.74 3.26 -28.96
C VAL A 43 -15.50 3.61 -28.17
N VAL A 44 -14.46 2.79 -28.33
CA VAL A 44 -13.15 3.08 -27.77
C VAL A 44 -12.38 3.95 -28.74
N VAL A 45 -11.89 5.10 -28.27
CA VAL A 45 -11.26 6.11 -29.13
C VAL A 45 -9.78 6.20 -28.76
N LEU A 46 -8.88 5.75 -29.63
CA LEU A 46 -7.44 5.88 -29.43
C LEU A 46 -7.00 7.30 -29.80
N ILE A 47 -6.37 7.99 -28.84
CA ILE A 47 -5.94 9.38 -28.94
C ILE A 47 -4.41 9.43 -28.90
N SER A 48 -3.81 9.75 -30.04
CA SER A 48 -2.37 9.97 -30.24
C SER A 48 -2.14 11.34 -30.87
N ALA A 49 -0.88 11.79 -30.95
CA ALA A 49 -0.53 13.01 -31.64
C ALA A 49 -0.92 12.95 -33.13
N ALA A 50 -0.78 11.78 -33.75
CA ALA A 50 -1.23 11.54 -35.13
C ALA A 50 -2.76 11.62 -35.24
N SER A 51 -3.50 11.06 -34.28
CA SER A 51 -4.96 11.00 -34.37
C SER A 51 -5.64 12.36 -34.25
N VAL A 52 -5.14 13.25 -33.39
CA VAL A 52 -5.75 14.59 -33.20
C VAL A 52 -5.52 15.52 -34.39
N ASP A 53 -4.54 15.21 -35.25
CA ASP A 53 -4.22 15.97 -36.46
C ASP A 53 -4.81 15.30 -37.73
N ASP A 54 -5.43 14.13 -37.61
CA ASP A 54 -6.05 13.38 -38.72
C ASP A 54 -7.54 13.77 -38.92
N PRO A 55 -7.91 14.40 -40.06
CA PRO A 55 -9.28 14.83 -40.33
C PRO A 55 -10.26 13.67 -40.51
N GLU A 56 -9.83 12.51 -41.03
CA GLU A 56 -10.67 11.33 -41.20
C GLU A 56 -11.02 10.73 -39.84
N TRP A 57 -10.03 10.62 -38.94
CA TRP A 57 -10.26 10.18 -37.57
C TRP A 57 -11.23 11.11 -36.82
N LEU A 58 -11.06 12.43 -36.95
CA LEU A 58 -11.97 13.42 -36.36
C LEU A 58 -13.40 13.23 -36.86
N GLN A 59 -13.59 12.98 -38.16
CA GLN A 59 -14.90 12.71 -38.74
C GLN A 59 -15.50 11.39 -38.22
N ARG A 60 -14.68 10.33 -38.06
CA ARG A 60 -15.11 9.05 -37.46
C ARG A 60 -15.58 9.24 -36.03
N VAL A 61 -14.81 9.95 -35.21
CA VAL A 61 -15.17 10.24 -33.81
C VAL A 61 -16.47 11.06 -33.74
N GLU A 62 -16.64 12.08 -34.59
CA GLU A 62 -17.84 12.93 -34.59
C GLU A 62 -19.12 12.14 -34.96
N ARG A 63 -19.01 11.13 -35.84
CA ARG A 63 -20.13 10.21 -36.15
C ARG A 63 -20.63 9.44 -34.93
N HIS A 64 -19.80 9.29 -33.90
CA HIS A 64 -20.12 8.55 -32.67
C HIS A 64 -20.46 9.47 -31.48
N ARG A 65 -20.72 10.76 -31.70
CA ARG A 65 -21.00 11.73 -30.62
C ARG A 65 -22.19 11.38 -29.72
N GLY A 66 -23.16 10.62 -30.24
CA GLY A 66 -24.32 10.12 -29.48
C GLY A 66 -24.11 8.76 -28.81
N VAL A 67 -22.96 8.13 -29.01
CA VAL A 67 -22.61 6.82 -28.47
C VAL A 67 -21.69 7.01 -27.27
N ARG A 68 -21.61 6.01 -26.39
CA ARG A 68 -20.67 6.05 -25.28
C ARG A 68 -19.23 5.98 -25.77
N LEU A 69 -18.44 7.00 -25.44
CA LEU A 69 -17.03 7.07 -25.80
C LEU A 69 -16.13 6.67 -24.62
N VAL A 70 -15.13 5.84 -24.89
CA VAL A 70 -14.05 5.48 -23.95
C VAL A 70 -12.73 5.98 -24.55
N PRO A 71 -12.27 7.19 -24.20
CA PRO A 71 -11.02 7.74 -24.72
C PRO A 71 -9.81 7.05 -24.09
N VAL A 72 -8.87 6.62 -24.94
CA VAL A 72 -7.61 5.96 -24.56
C VAL A 72 -6.46 6.76 -25.13
N ARG A 73 -5.69 7.38 -24.25
CA ARG A 73 -4.49 8.15 -24.59
C ARG A 73 -3.33 7.21 -24.86
N VAL A 74 -2.81 7.24 -26.07
CA VAL A 74 -1.70 6.40 -26.53
C VAL A 74 -0.34 7.03 -26.18
N ASP A 75 -0.26 8.36 -26.20
CA ASP A 75 0.99 9.10 -26.02
C ASP A 75 0.82 10.36 -25.14
N GLY A 76 1.72 11.34 -25.28
CA GLY A 76 1.76 12.57 -24.49
C GLY A 76 0.69 13.62 -24.85
N VAL A 77 -0.32 13.32 -25.67
CA VAL A 77 -1.36 14.29 -26.04
C VAL A 77 -2.11 14.83 -24.81
N SER A 78 -2.20 16.17 -24.74
CA SER A 78 -3.01 16.86 -23.73
C SER A 78 -4.49 16.85 -24.10
N SER A 79 -5.35 16.88 -23.08
CA SER A 79 -6.80 16.96 -23.28
C SER A 79 -7.26 18.21 -24.04
N SER A 80 -6.46 19.29 -24.04
CA SER A 80 -6.75 20.51 -24.79
C SER A 80 -6.68 20.33 -26.31
N ARG A 81 -5.89 19.37 -26.83
CA ARG A 81 -5.76 19.12 -28.28
C ARG A 81 -6.84 18.20 -28.84
N ALA A 82 -7.53 17.44 -27.99
CA ALA A 82 -8.61 16.58 -28.44
C ALA A 82 -9.91 17.34 -28.78
N PRO A 83 -10.81 16.72 -29.56
CA PRO A 83 -12.18 17.19 -29.77
C PRO A 83 -12.87 17.62 -28.47
N GLU A 84 -13.62 18.72 -28.53
CA GLU A 84 -14.23 19.35 -27.36
C GLU A 84 -15.08 18.37 -26.53
N HIS A 85 -15.81 17.46 -27.21
CA HIS A 85 -16.68 16.49 -26.55
C HIS A 85 -15.93 15.33 -25.86
N LEU A 86 -14.64 15.10 -26.18
CA LEU A 86 -13.80 14.11 -25.49
C LEU A 86 -13.10 14.68 -24.25
N ARG A 87 -12.91 15.99 -24.18
CA ARG A 87 -12.20 16.67 -23.08
C ARG A 87 -12.79 16.44 -21.67
N PRO A 88 -14.12 16.46 -21.47
CA PRO A 88 -14.70 16.27 -20.14
C PRO A 88 -14.77 14.79 -19.71
N ILE A 89 -14.46 13.86 -20.61
CA ILE A 89 -14.47 12.42 -20.33
C ILE A 89 -13.15 12.04 -19.64
N ASN A 90 -13.20 11.09 -18.70
CA ASN A 90 -11.98 10.55 -18.10
C ASN A 90 -11.24 9.67 -19.11
N TRP A 91 -9.96 9.96 -19.34
CA TRP A 91 -9.15 9.22 -20.31
C TRP A 91 -8.41 8.07 -19.65
N VAL A 92 -8.49 6.88 -20.25
CA VAL A 92 -7.58 5.77 -19.96
C VAL A 92 -6.21 6.16 -20.51
N THR A 93 -5.14 5.98 -19.74
CA THR A 93 -3.78 6.25 -20.24
C THR A 93 -3.08 4.93 -20.51
N LEU A 94 -2.64 4.74 -21.76
CA LEU A 94 -1.88 3.59 -22.17
C LEU A 94 -0.43 3.75 -21.69
N ASP A 95 0.03 2.84 -20.84
CA ASP A 95 1.46 2.70 -20.55
C ASP A 95 2.08 1.76 -21.60
N PRO A 96 2.98 2.22 -22.49
CA PRO A 96 3.61 1.37 -23.49
C PRO A 96 4.35 0.18 -22.88
N ALA A 97 4.79 0.29 -21.62
CA ALA A 97 5.46 -0.79 -20.91
C ALA A 97 4.49 -1.86 -20.40
N SER A 98 3.18 -1.56 -20.29
CA SER A 98 2.15 -2.47 -19.79
C SER A 98 0.77 -2.16 -20.41
N PRO A 99 0.60 -2.37 -21.73
CA PRO A 99 -0.64 -2.02 -22.43
C PRO A 99 -1.85 -2.80 -21.90
N VAL A 100 -1.61 -4.00 -21.36
CA VAL A 100 -2.62 -4.89 -20.80
C VAL A 100 -3.39 -4.25 -19.63
N THR A 101 -2.73 -3.43 -18.81
CA THR A 101 -3.39 -2.75 -17.68
C THR A 101 -4.43 -1.75 -18.20
N ALA A 102 -4.07 -0.96 -19.21
CA ALA A 102 -4.97 -0.02 -19.86
C ALA A 102 -6.13 -0.75 -20.57
N PHE A 103 -5.87 -1.89 -21.20
CA PHE A 103 -6.92 -2.70 -21.82
C PHE A 103 -7.93 -3.23 -20.80
N GLY A 104 -7.46 -3.61 -19.60
CA GLY A 104 -8.35 -3.91 -18.47
C GLY A 104 -9.23 -2.73 -18.08
N THR A 105 -8.68 -1.50 -18.04
CA THR A 105 -9.47 -0.28 -17.80
C THR A 105 -10.49 -0.04 -18.89
N VAL A 106 -10.12 -0.24 -20.16
CA VAL A 106 -11.03 -0.09 -21.30
C VAL A 106 -12.19 -1.07 -21.20
N LEU A 107 -11.91 -2.32 -20.85
CA LEU A 107 -12.91 -3.35 -20.62
C LEU A 107 -13.88 -2.94 -19.50
N ALA A 108 -13.36 -2.52 -18.35
CA ALA A 108 -14.19 -2.02 -17.24
C ALA A 108 -15.00 -0.78 -17.62
N ALA A 109 -14.38 0.14 -18.37
CA ALA A 109 -15.02 1.35 -18.87
C ALA A 109 -16.03 1.08 -19.97
N ALA A 110 -15.93 -0.03 -20.71
CA ALA A 110 -16.93 -0.43 -21.69
C ALA A 110 -18.13 -1.15 -21.06
N LEU A 111 -17.90 -1.86 -19.94
CA LEU A 111 -18.93 -2.66 -19.27
C LEU A 111 -19.64 -1.94 -18.11
N SER A 112 -19.09 -0.84 -17.58
CA SER A 112 -19.76 -0.02 -16.56
C SER A 112 -21.01 0.66 -17.11
N ASP A 113 -21.92 1.20 -16.30
CA ASP A 113 -23.04 2.03 -16.79
C ASP A 113 -22.80 3.48 -16.33
N PRO A 114 -22.51 4.43 -17.24
CA PRO A 114 -22.09 5.78 -16.84
C PRO A 114 -23.24 6.56 -16.18
N GLU A 115 -24.50 6.23 -16.47
CA GLU A 115 -25.65 6.81 -15.77
C GLU A 115 -25.67 6.33 -14.32
N GLN A 116 -25.53 5.02 -14.10
CA GLN A 116 -25.43 4.45 -12.75
C GLN A 116 -24.25 5.02 -11.95
N VAL A 117 -23.08 5.21 -12.59
CA VAL A 117 -21.92 5.81 -11.93
C VAL A 117 -22.16 7.29 -11.58
N ARG A 118 -22.85 8.06 -12.42
CA ARG A 118 -23.22 9.45 -12.12
C ARG A 118 -24.25 9.53 -11.01
N GLU A 119 -25.30 8.71 -11.07
CA GLU A 119 -26.32 8.62 -10.03
C GLU A 119 -25.70 8.24 -8.69
N LEU A 120 -24.78 7.28 -8.68
CA LEU A 120 -24.04 6.90 -7.50
C LEU A 120 -23.16 8.04 -6.94
N ARG A 121 -22.46 8.79 -7.80
CA ARG A 121 -21.68 9.97 -7.35
C ARG A 121 -22.58 11.03 -6.75
N ASN A 122 -23.74 11.28 -7.36
CA ASN A 122 -24.74 12.21 -6.83
C ASN A 122 -25.26 11.73 -5.47
N LEU A 123 -25.57 10.44 -5.33
CA LEU A 123 -25.98 9.83 -4.07
C LEU A 123 -24.90 9.95 -2.99
N ARG A 124 -23.62 9.75 -3.33
CA ARG A 124 -22.49 9.95 -2.40
C ARG A 124 -22.38 11.41 -1.95
N ALA A 125 -22.45 12.37 -2.86
CA ALA A 125 -22.41 13.79 -2.52
C ALA A 125 -23.57 14.20 -1.60
N GLN A 126 -24.79 13.71 -1.87
CA GLN A 126 -25.96 13.92 -1.02
C GLN A 126 -25.79 13.25 0.36
N THR A 127 -25.24 12.03 0.38
CA THR A 127 -24.92 11.31 1.62
C THR A 127 -23.91 12.08 2.47
N GLU A 128 -22.84 12.59 1.88
CA GLU A 128 -21.84 13.38 2.60
C GLU A 128 -22.41 14.70 3.12
N ALA A 129 -23.30 15.35 2.37
CA ALA A 129 -24.03 16.52 2.84
C ALA A 129 -24.97 16.16 4.00
N TRP A 130 -25.65 15.02 3.95
CA TRP A 130 -26.50 14.51 5.01
C TRP A 130 -25.70 14.18 6.28
N VAL A 131 -24.58 13.46 6.17
CA VAL A 131 -23.69 13.13 7.30
C VAL A 131 -23.09 14.40 7.93
N ARG A 132 -22.63 15.37 7.12
CA ARG A 132 -22.14 16.66 7.64
C ARG A 132 -23.22 17.51 8.30
N GLY A 133 -24.49 17.31 7.92
CA GLY A 133 -25.65 17.96 8.53
C GLY A 133 -26.21 17.19 9.73
N ASP A 134 -25.38 16.41 10.41
CA ASP A 134 -25.76 15.54 11.54
C ASP A 134 -26.99 14.66 11.23
N ARG A 135 -27.01 14.14 10.01
CA ARG A 135 -28.06 13.23 9.49
C ARG A 135 -29.47 13.85 9.54
N SER A 136 -29.57 15.17 9.39
CA SER A 136 -30.85 15.89 9.44
C SER A 136 -31.82 15.48 8.31
N ALA A 137 -33.12 15.42 8.65
CA ALA A 137 -34.18 14.91 7.78
C ALA A 137 -34.50 15.83 6.58
N ASP A 138 -34.17 17.12 6.67
CA ASP A 138 -34.33 18.12 5.60
C ASP A 138 -33.39 17.88 4.40
N ARG A 139 -32.34 17.08 4.58
CA ARG A 139 -31.37 16.73 3.54
C ARG A 139 -31.61 15.37 2.88
N LEU A 140 -32.67 14.66 3.27
CA LEU A 140 -33.08 13.40 2.62
C LEU A 140 -33.67 13.68 1.23
N ILE A 141 -33.66 12.67 0.36
CA ILE A 141 -34.33 12.78 -0.95
C ILE A 141 -35.82 13.02 -0.69
N ALA A 142 -36.33 14.19 -1.09
CA ALA A 142 -37.71 14.59 -0.81
C ALA A 142 -38.72 13.96 -1.78
N ASP A 143 -38.28 13.71 -3.02
CA ASP A 143 -39.10 13.05 -4.04
C ASP A 143 -39.08 11.53 -3.88
N HIS A 144 -40.26 10.92 -3.85
CA HIS A 144 -40.38 9.49 -3.62
C HIS A 144 -39.97 8.66 -4.82
N GLN A 145 -40.17 9.15 -6.05
CA GLN A 145 -39.75 8.43 -7.24
C GLN A 145 -38.22 8.39 -7.30
N GLN A 146 -37.55 9.51 -7.05
CA GLN A 146 -36.09 9.55 -6.92
C GLN A 146 -35.58 8.65 -5.80
N ALA A 147 -36.28 8.58 -4.66
CA ALA A 147 -35.91 7.68 -3.57
C ALA A 147 -36.11 6.18 -3.90
N VAL A 148 -37.11 5.86 -4.73
CA VAL A 148 -37.33 4.50 -5.27
C VAL A 148 -36.24 4.16 -6.29
N GLU A 149 -35.97 5.05 -7.25
CA GLU A 149 -34.92 4.88 -8.25
C GLU A 149 -33.54 4.71 -7.59
N ALA A 150 -33.23 5.52 -6.57
CA ALA A 150 -32.03 5.35 -5.77
C ALA A 150 -32.00 4.01 -5.01
N HIS A 151 -33.14 3.57 -4.44
CA HIS A 151 -33.24 2.30 -3.73
C HIS A 151 -33.10 1.10 -4.68
N ASP A 152 -33.71 1.15 -5.86
CA ASP A 152 -33.65 0.12 -6.88
C ASP A 152 -32.26 0.07 -7.53
N LEU A 153 -31.64 1.22 -7.80
CA LEU A 153 -30.24 1.32 -8.18
C LEU A 153 -29.36 0.66 -7.12
N MET A 154 -29.61 0.92 -5.83
CA MET A 154 -28.85 0.30 -4.76
C MET A 154 -29.07 -1.21 -4.68
N ALA A 155 -30.27 -1.72 -4.99
CA ALA A 155 -30.55 -3.14 -5.06
C ALA A 155 -29.81 -3.80 -6.24
N VAL A 156 -29.78 -3.17 -7.42
CA VAL A 156 -29.00 -3.63 -8.57
C VAL A 156 -27.50 -3.64 -8.25
N LEU A 157 -26.99 -2.55 -7.68
CA LEU A 157 -25.57 -2.44 -7.30
C LEU A 157 -25.19 -3.38 -6.14
N TRP A 158 -26.14 -3.72 -5.26
CA TRP A 158 -25.98 -4.76 -4.25
C TRP A 158 -25.86 -6.14 -4.91
N GLU A 159 -26.78 -6.46 -5.82
CA GLU A 159 -26.80 -7.74 -6.55
C GLU A 159 -25.52 -7.92 -7.39
N ASP A 160 -25.00 -6.84 -7.96
CA ASP A 160 -23.76 -6.81 -8.74
C ASP A 160 -22.49 -6.72 -7.87
N GLY A 161 -22.61 -6.52 -6.55
CA GLY A 161 -21.49 -6.45 -5.61
C GLY A 161 -20.58 -5.22 -5.77
N TYR A 162 -21.08 -4.17 -6.42
CA TYR A 162 -20.32 -2.97 -6.76
C TYR A 162 -20.15 -2.02 -5.56
N LEU A 163 -21.02 -2.10 -4.55
CA LEU A 163 -21.03 -1.22 -3.38
C LEU A 163 -21.42 -1.94 -2.10
N ASP A 164 -20.78 -1.53 -1.01
CA ASP A 164 -21.29 -1.81 0.33
C ASP A 164 -22.46 -0.87 0.63
N THR A 165 -23.68 -1.38 0.47
CA THR A 165 -24.87 -0.61 0.81
C THR A 165 -25.13 -0.58 2.33
N THR A 166 -24.33 -1.29 3.14
CA THR A 166 -24.42 -1.16 4.61
C THR A 166 -23.73 0.10 5.15
N GLY A 167 -22.98 0.82 4.30
CA GLY A 167 -22.36 2.10 4.65
C GLY A 167 -23.33 3.29 4.60
N ALA A 168 -22.80 4.48 4.83
CA ALA A 168 -23.58 5.73 4.93
C ALA A 168 -24.49 5.99 3.70
N VAL A 169 -24.10 5.54 2.50
CA VAL A 169 -24.89 5.76 1.27
C VAL A 169 -26.14 4.90 1.26
N GLY A 170 -26.04 3.61 1.58
CA GLY A 170 -27.24 2.77 1.63
C GLY A 170 -28.09 3.08 2.85
N GLU A 171 -27.49 3.51 3.96
CA GLU A 171 -28.25 4.09 5.08
C GLU A 171 -29.02 5.35 4.65
N PHE A 172 -28.37 6.29 3.94
CA PHE A 172 -29.00 7.50 3.42
C PHE A 172 -30.16 7.18 2.46
N VAL A 173 -29.96 6.26 1.52
CA VAL A 173 -30.98 5.83 0.55
C VAL A 173 -32.13 5.14 1.27
N GLU A 174 -31.86 4.23 2.21
CA GLU A 174 -32.89 3.52 2.97
C GLU A 174 -33.69 4.47 3.88
N VAL A 175 -33.01 5.40 4.55
CA VAL A 175 -33.66 6.43 5.38
C VAL A 175 -34.49 7.38 4.50
N SER A 176 -33.98 7.80 3.34
CA SER A 176 -34.70 8.62 2.37
C SER A 176 -35.92 7.89 1.82
N TYR A 177 -35.79 6.61 1.47
CA TYR A 177 -36.88 5.76 1.00
C TYR A 177 -37.93 5.58 2.09
N ARG A 178 -37.55 5.27 3.34
CA ARG A 178 -38.49 5.19 4.47
C ARG A 178 -39.16 6.54 4.76
N HIS A 179 -38.43 7.64 4.66
CA HIS A 179 -38.94 9.00 4.91
C HIS A 179 -40.00 9.37 3.88
N THR A 180 -39.68 9.24 2.58
CA THR A 180 -40.63 9.52 1.49
C THR A 180 -41.78 8.53 1.46
N ARG A 181 -41.54 7.24 1.78
CA ARG A 181 -42.59 6.23 1.93
C ARG A 181 -43.53 6.58 3.08
N LYS A 182 -43.03 7.02 4.23
CA LYS A 182 -43.88 7.50 5.35
C LYS A 182 -44.64 8.76 4.96
N ALA A 183 -44.03 9.73 4.27
CA ALA A 183 -44.70 10.93 3.77
C ALA A 183 -45.79 10.59 2.72
N ARG A 184 -45.50 9.67 1.80
CA ARG A 184 -46.43 9.17 0.78
C ARG A 184 -47.51 8.30 1.40
N ILE A 185 -47.23 7.47 2.40
CA ILE A 185 -48.23 6.71 3.16
C ILE A 185 -49.10 7.64 3.98
N ARG A 186 -48.60 8.75 4.54
CA ARG A 186 -49.45 9.78 5.16
C ARG A 186 -50.35 10.47 4.11
N LYS A 187 -49.86 10.65 2.88
CA LYS A 187 -50.61 11.22 1.73
C LYS A 187 -51.58 10.22 1.07
N ARG A 188 -51.25 8.92 1.04
CA ARG A 188 -52.06 7.79 0.50
C ARG A 188 -53.00 7.18 1.54
N ARG A 189 -52.71 7.24 2.85
CA ARG A 189 -53.69 6.91 3.91
C ARG A 189 -54.87 7.89 3.94
N ARG A 190 -54.75 9.05 3.28
CA ARG A 190 -55.90 9.93 2.96
C ARG A 190 -56.65 9.53 1.67
N ARG A 191 -56.13 8.59 0.89
CA ARG A 191 -56.73 8.13 -0.37
C ARG A 191 -56.67 6.61 -0.43
N PHE A 192 -57.63 6.05 0.32
CA PHE A 192 -58.27 4.77 0.06
C PHE A 192 -57.47 3.48 0.32
N PHE A 193 -58.11 2.66 1.17
CA PHE A 193 -58.09 1.21 1.21
C PHE A 193 -58.03 0.54 -0.18
N GLY A 194 -57.34 -0.61 -0.29
CA GLY A 194 -57.61 -1.56 -1.38
C GLY A 194 -56.44 -2.46 -1.79
N LEU A 195 -56.44 -3.69 -1.24
CA LEU A 195 -56.09 -5.01 -1.83
C LEU A 195 -54.68 -5.17 -2.48
N VAL A 196 -53.72 -5.90 -1.88
CA VAL A 196 -53.62 -7.38 -1.71
C VAL A 196 -53.74 -8.16 -3.02
N PHE A 197 -52.63 -8.29 -3.75
CA PHE A 197 -52.43 -9.37 -4.73
C PHE A 197 -50.96 -9.72 -5.08
N GLY A 198 -49.95 -9.23 -4.36
CA GLY A 198 -48.53 -9.34 -4.77
C GLY A 198 -47.70 -10.48 -4.15
N ALA A 199 -48.28 -11.32 -3.29
CA ALA A 199 -47.50 -12.14 -2.37
C ALA A 199 -47.02 -13.50 -2.92
N VAL A 200 -47.49 -13.96 -4.09
CA VAL A 200 -47.22 -15.35 -4.54
C VAL A 200 -46.15 -15.44 -5.64
N MET A 201 -45.86 -14.36 -6.38
CA MET A 201 -44.81 -14.37 -7.42
C MET A 201 -43.38 -14.14 -6.89
N ALA A 202 -43.23 -13.54 -5.70
CA ALA A 202 -41.92 -13.26 -5.10
C ALA A 202 -41.21 -14.52 -4.57
N LEU A 203 -41.95 -15.62 -4.31
CA LEU A 203 -41.40 -16.81 -3.67
C LEU A 203 -40.63 -17.72 -4.64
N ILE A 204 -40.91 -17.66 -5.94
CA ILE A 204 -40.33 -18.58 -6.94
C ILE A 204 -39.00 -18.06 -7.51
N VAL A 205 -38.80 -16.73 -7.56
CA VAL A 205 -37.54 -16.11 -8.01
C VAL A 205 -36.43 -16.18 -6.94
N ALA A 206 -36.81 -16.20 -5.65
CA ALA A 206 -35.89 -16.13 -4.52
C ALA A 206 -35.03 -17.42 -4.32
N VAL A 207 -35.44 -18.56 -4.89
CA VAL A 207 -34.83 -19.86 -4.56
C VAL A 207 -33.87 -20.38 -5.65
N THR A 208 -33.97 -19.93 -6.90
CA THR A 208 -33.25 -20.54 -8.03
C THR A 208 -32.13 -19.70 -8.65
N LEU A 209 -32.20 -18.36 -8.58
CA LEU A 209 -31.16 -17.46 -9.12
C LEU A 209 -29.80 -17.41 -8.35
N PRO A 210 -29.73 -17.56 -7.01
CA PRO A 210 -28.51 -17.24 -6.26
C PRO A 210 -27.31 -18.19 -6.47
N ARG A 211 -27.51 -19.39 -7.05
CA ARG A 211 -26.44 -20.39 -7.19
C ARG A 211 -25.66 -20.32 -8.50
N ILE A 212 -26.24 -19.77 -9.57
CA ILE A 212 -25.60 -19.72 -10.91
C ILE A 212 -24.89 -18.37 -11.15
N LEU A 213 -25.34 -17.29 -10.49
CA LEU A 213 -24.73 -15.94 -10.64
C LEU A 213 -23.50 -15.72 -9.73
N LYS A 214 -23.39 -16.48 -8.62
CA LYS A 214 -22.31 -16.30 -7.62
C LYS A 214 -20.92 -16.70 -8.13
N THR A 215 -20.84 -17.57 -9.14
CA THR A 215 -19.58 -17.99 -9.76
C THR A 215 -19.11 -17.08 -10.89
N LYS A 216 -20.00 -16.30 -11.54
CA LYS A 216 -19.61 -15.37 -12.62
C LYS A 216 -19.33 -13.94 -12.14
N GLY A 217 -19.99 -13.47 -11.08
CA GLY A 217 -19.76 -12.13 -10.52
C GLY A 217 -18.38 -11.96 -9.85
N THR A 218 -17.81 -13.04 -9.32
CA THR A 218 -16.50 -13.03 -8.65
C THR A 218 -15.33 -12.84 -9.65
N ASP A 219 -15.42 -13.42 -10.84
CA ASP A 219 -14.40 -13.24 -11.90
C ASP A 219 -14.49 -11.85 -12.56
N PHE A 220 -15.68 -11.26 -12.60
CA PHE A 220 -15.92 -9.93 -13.16
C PHE A 220 -15.40 -8.79 -12.25
N ASN A 221 -15.61 -8.91 -10.93
CA ASN A 221 -15.13 -7.93 -9.95
C ASN A 221 -13.60 -7.92 -9.84
N ALA A 222 -12.96 -9.08 -10.05
CA ALA A 222 -11.52 -9.13 -10.26
C ALA A 222 -11.16 -8.33 -11.53
N LEU A 223 -11.79 -8.60 -12.68
CA LEU A 223 -11.52 -7.93 -13.95
C LEU A 223 -11.60 -6.38 -13.90
N VAL A 224 -12.61 -5.82 -13.21
CA VAL A 224 -12.83 -4.37 -13.10
C VAL A 224 -11.78 -3.67 -12.24
N SER A 225 -11.20 -4.35 -11.25
CA SER A 225 -10.20 -3.76 -10.35
C SER A 225 -8.79 -3.67 -10.97
N PHE A 226 -8.48 -4.45 -12.02
CA PHE A 226 -7.16 -4.43 -12.69
C PHE A 226 -6.87 -3.15 -13.48
N GLY A 227 -7.88 -2.35 -13.79
CA GLY A 227 -7.76 -1.23 -14.72
C GLY A 227 -7.09 0.02 -14.14
N ASP A 228 -6.86 0.14 -12.84
CA ASP A 228 -6.23 1.34 -12.28
C ASP A 228 -4.81 1.08 -11.74
N PRO A 229 -3.76 1.46 -12.50
CA PRO A 229 -2.38 1.41 -12.03
C PRO A 229 -2.15 2.15 -10.71
N ALA A 230 -2.94 3.20 -10.43
CA ALA A 230 -2.84 3.94 -9.17
C ALA A 230 -3.35 3.09 -8.01
N THR A 231 -4.53 2.48 -8.14
CA THR A 231 -5.08 1.55 -7.13
C THR A 231 -4.14 0.36 -6.87
N ALA A 232 -3.58 -0.24 -7.92
CA ALA A 232 -2.62 -1.33 -7.80
C ALA A 232 -1.32 -0.94 -7.07
N ARG A 233 -0.89 0.32 -7.21
CA ARG A 233 0.21 0.84 -6.41
C ARG A 233 -0.22 1.09 -4.98
N VAL A 234 -1.42 1.60 -4.70
CA VAL A 234 -1.84 1.95 -3.33
C VAL A 234 -2.08 0.71 -2.46
N MET A 235 -2.70 -0.35 -3.00
CA MET A 235 -3.04 -1.56 -2.24
C MET A 235 -2.59 -2.84 -2.97
N PRO A 236 -1.27 -3.09 -3.08
CA PRO A 236 -0.74 -4.22 -3.84
C PRO A 236 -1.18 -5.56 -3.26
N GLU A 237 -1.33 -5.68 -1.93
CA GLU A 237 -1.82 -6.91 -1.31
C GLU A 237 -3.25 -7.27 -1.77
N TRP A 238 -4.17 -6.31 -1.80
CA TRP A 238 -5.56 -6.55 -2.17
C TRP A 238 -5.69 -6.88 -3.66
N MET A 239 -4.98 -6.15 -4.52
CA MET A 239 -4.96 -6.46 -5.95
C MET A 239 -4.36 -7.83 -6.24
N SER A 240 -3.39 -8.28 -5.44
CA SER A 240 -2.81 -9.62 -5.57
C SER A 240 -3.80 -10.72 -5.18
N LEU A 241 -4.68 -10.48 -4.19
CA LEU A 241 -5.79 -11.39 -3.88
C LEU A 241 -6.73 -11.56 -5.08
N GLN A 242 -7.13 -10.45 -5.72
CA GLN A 242 -8.00 -10.47 -6.89
C GLN A 242 -7.32 -11.17 -8.09
N ALA A 243 -6.05 -10.84 -8.34
CA ALA A 243 -5.23 -11.49 -9.37
C ALA A 243 -5.15 -13.00 -9.18
N SER A 244 -5.06 -13.46 -7.93
CA SER A 244 -4.98 -14.89 -7.63
C SER A 244 -6.26 -15.64 -7.92
N SER A 245 -7.41 -15.00 -7.73
CA SER A 245 -8.69 -15.59 -8.15
C SER A 245 -8.68 -15.89 -9.65
N LEU A 246 -8.25 -14.91 -10.46
CA LEU A 246 -8.09 -15.10 -11.90
C LEU A 246 -7.00 -16.12 -12.26
N LEU A 247 -5.89 -16.18 -11.50
CA LEU A 247 -4.83 -17.16 -11.73
C LEU A 247 -5.33 -18.59 -11.52
N LEU A 248 -6.10 -18.82 -10.46
CA LEU A 248 -6.56 -20.16 -10.08
C LEU A 248 -7.75 -20.62 -10.91
N ARG A 249 -8.66 -19.71 -11.29
CA ARG A 249 -9.96 -20.06 -11.87
C ARG A 249 -10.23 -19.51 -13.24
N GLY A 250 -9.51 -18.45 -13.63
CA GLY A 250 -9.70 -17.82 -14.92
C GLY A 250 -9.35 -18.73 -16.09
N ASN A 251 -9.84 -18.37 -17.27
CA ASN A 251 -9.42 -18.95 -18.54
C ASN A 251 -7.95 -18.61 -18.86
N ALA A 252 -7.39 -19.18 -19.94
CA ALA A 252 -5.98 -19.00 -20.30
C ALA A 252 -5.53 -17.52 -20.38
N HIS A 253 -6.37 -16.62 -20.89
CA HIS A 253 -6.09 -15.20 -20.99
C HIS A 253 -6.14 -14.51 -19.62
N GLN A 254 -7.16 -14.80 -18.81
CA GLN A 254 -7.27 -14.28 -17.45
C GLN A 254 -6.09 -14.74 -16.57
N ARG A 255 -5.65 -15.99 -16.71
CA ARG A 255 -4.44 -16.49 -16.03
C ARG A 255 -3.19 -15.76 -16.49
N MET A 256 -3.05 -15.50 -17.79
CA MET A 256 -1.93 -14.73 -18.32
C MET A 256 -1.88 -13.31 -17.73
N LEU A 257 -3.02 -12.62 -17.70
CA LEU A 257 -3.19 -11.30 -17.07
C LEU A 257 -2.85 -11.34 -15.57
N ALA A 258 -3.33 -12.37 -14.88
CA ALA A 258 -3.08 -12.58 -13.47
C ALA A 258 -1.58 -12.77 -13.18
N ARG A 259 -0.88 -13.60 -13.97
CA ARG A 259 0.57 -13.80 -13.83
C ARG A 259 1.34 -12.49 -13.99
N GLN A 260 1.02 -11.71 -15.03
CA GLN A 260 1.67 -10.42 -15.27
C GLN A 260 1.44 -9.45 -14.10
N THR A 261 0.18 -9.36 -13.65
CA THR A 261 -0.20 -8.51 -12.52
C THR A 261 0.52 -8.94 -11.24
N LEU A 262 0.46 -10.21 -10.86
CA LEU A 262 1.09 -10.73 -9.66
C LEU A 262 2.60 -10.53 -9.67
N THR A 263 3.24 -10.78 -10.79
CA THR A 263 4.69 -10.58 -10.95
C THR A 263 5.07 -9.11 -10.73
N SER A 264 4.31 -8.19 -11.34
CA SER A 264 4.50 -6.75 -11.14
C SER A 264 4.27 -6.33 -9.68
N LEU A 265 3.18 -6.81 -9.06
CA LEU A 265 2.84 -6.47 -7.68
C LEU A 265 3.84 -7.04 -6.66
N LEU A 266 4.32 -8.27 -6.84
CA LEU A 266 5.31 -8.89 -5.94
C LEU A 266 6.66 -8.16 -5.94
N SER A 267 6.96 -7.39 -6.98
CA SER A 267 8.16 -6.56 -7.08
C SER A 267 8.09 -5.27 -6.24
N VAL A 268 6.88 -4.80 -5.89
CA VAL A 268 6.72 -3.60 -5.04
C VAL A 268 6.73 -3.96 -3.55
N GLN A 269 7.01 -2.97 -2.69
CA GLN A 269 6.94 -3.15 -1.25
C GLN A 269 5.50 -3.16 -0.74
N TRP A 270 5.22 -4.06 0.21
CA TRP A 270 3.89 -4.29 0.76
C TRP A 270 3.87 -3.95 2.23
N SER A 271 2.68 -3.60 2.69
CA SER A 271 2.36 -3.63 4.10
C SER A 271 2.49 -5.05 4.62
N LEU A 272 2.97 -5.19 5.86
CA LEU A 272 2.85 -6.42 6.64
C LEU A 272 1.47 -6.52 7.31
N GLY A 273 0.53 -5.62 6.97
CA GLY A 273 -0.78 -5.54 7.59
C GLY A 273 -0.69 -4.93 8.99
N GLY A 274 -1.83 -4.91 9.66
CA GLY A 274 -1.96 -4.32 10.98
C GLY A 274 -3.05 -4.99 11.80
N PRO A 275 -3.14 -4.68 13.10
CA PRO A 275 -4.23 -5.18 13.91
C PRO A 275 -5.56 -4.63 13.39
N ALA A 276 -6.53 -5.53 13.16
CA ALA A 276 -7.89 -5.13 12.86
C ALA A 276 -8.60 -4.78 14.17
N LEU A 277 -8.80 -3.48 14.38
CA LEU A 277 -9.48 -2.92 15.55
C LEU A 277 -10.94 -2.61 15.24
N GLY A 278 -11.78 -2.56 16.27
CA GLY A 278 -13.19 -2.21 16.09
C GLY A 278 -14.02 -3.29 15.38
N LEU A 279 -13.58 -4.55 15.44
CA LEU A 279 -14.37 -5.68 14.96
C LEU A 279 -15.38 -6.08 16.05
N GLY A 280 -16.66 -6.09 15.70
CA GLY A 280 -17.76 -6.35 16.63
C GLY A 280 -18.28 -5.06 17.30
N ASP A 281 -18.81 -5.19 18.51
CA ASP A 281 -19.49 -4.08 19.22
C ASP A 281 -18.52 -3.16 20.00
N ARG A 282 -17.22 -3.51 20.05
CA ARG A 282 -16.22 -2.77 20.82
C ARG A 282 -15.60 -1.66 19.97
N SER A 283 -15.57 -0.44 20.50
CA SER A 283 -14.84 0.67 19.91
C SER A 283 -13.45 0.75 20.53
N GLU A 284 -12.43 0.39 19.77
CA GLU A 284 -11.05 0.29 20.25
C GLU A 284 -10.13 1.15 19.39
N THR A 285 -9.08 1.68 20.01
CA THR A 285 -8.02 2.42 19.33
C THR A 285 -6.66 1.91 19.77
N LEU A 286 -5.64 2.17 18.95
CA LEU A 286 -4.26 1.84 19.26
C LEU A 286 -3.54 3.10 19.74
N ASP A 287 -3.11 3.09 21.00
CA ASP A 287 -2.36 4.20 21.59
C ASP A 287 -0.84 4.01 21.42
N GLY A 288 -0.36 2.77 21.27
CA GLY A 288 1.07 2.48 21.10
C GLY A 288 1.35 1.14 20.44
N LEU A 289 2.52 1.04 19.79
CA LEU A 289 2.99 -0.16 19.11
C LEU A 289 4.50 -0.30 19.28
N ALA A 290 4.96 -1.48 19.67
CA ALA A 290 6.39 -1.79 19.82
C ALA A 290 6.72 -3.12 19.12
N PRO A 291 7.42 -3.11 17.98
CA PRO A 291 7.90 -4.33 17.35
C PRO A 291 8.90 -5.07 18.24
N LEU A 292 8.80 -6.40 18.31
CA LEU A 292 9.72 -7.22 19.10
C LEU A 292 11.01 -7.55 18.31
N PRO A 293 12.12 -7.91 18.98
CA PRO A 293 13.38 -8.27 18.33
C PRO A 293 13.30 -9.45 17.36
N ASP A 294 12.32 -10.34 17.52
CA ASP A 294 12.15 -11.51 16.66
C ASP A 294 11.61 -11.18 15.26
N GLY A 295 11.16 -9.95 15.04
CA GLY A 295 10.56 -9.48 13.79
C GLY A 295 9.26 -10.17 13.39
N ARG A 296 8.71 -11.03 14.25
CA ARG A 296 7.48 -11.81 14.01
C ARG A 296 6.31 -11.31 14.86
N HIS A 297 6.60 -10.68 15.98
CA HIS A 297 5.59 -10.19 16.89
C HIS A 297 5.74 -8.69 17.17
N ALA A 298 4.65 -8.09 17.63
CA ALA A 298 4.63 -6.73 18.15
C ALA A 298 3.78 -6.68 19.43
N ALA A 299 4.15 -5.82 20.37
CA ALA A 299 3.31 -5.46 21.49
C ALA A 299 2.39 -4.30 21.10
N LEU A 300 1.11 -4.42 21.41
CA LEU A 300 0.08 -3.43 21.08
C LEU A 300 -0.51 -2.86 22.36
N LEU A 301 -0.55 -1.54 22.49
CA LEU A 301 -1.31 -0.86 23.54
C LEU A 301 -2.67 -0.47 22.97
N VAL A 302 -3.70 -1.23 23.34
CA VAL A 302 -5.07 -1.04 22.86
C VAL A 302 -5.87 -0.33 23.95
N ARG A 303 -6.62 0.71 23.59
CA ARG A 303 -7.54 1.40 24.50
C ARG A 303 -8.97 1.20 24.04
N ASN A 304 -9.83 0.78 24.96
CA ASN A 304 -11.27 0.81 24.76
C ASN A 304 -11.77 2.25 24.88
N MET A 305 -12.45 2.74 23.86
CA MET A 305 -12.94 4.12 23.78
C MET A 305 -14.12 4.38 24.72
N SER A 306 -14.87 3.36 25.13
CA SER A 306 -16.05 3.54 25.98
C SER A 306 -15.70 3.81 27.45
N ASP A 307 -14.66 3.14 27.96
CA ASP A 307 -14.26 3.20 29.38
C ASP A 307 -12.83 3.76 29.58
N GLY A 308 -12.08 3.96 28.50
CA GLY A 308 -10.70 4.44 28.54
C GLY A 308 -9.69 3.43 29.08
N VAL A 309 -10.09 2.17 29.31
CA VAL A 309 -9.22 1.13 29.85
C VAL A 309 -8.24 0.68 28.76
N ALA A 310 -6.95 0.66 29.10
CA ALA A 310 -5.91 0.14 28.24
C ALA A 310 -5.61 -1.34 28.55
N SER A 311 -5.30 -2.09 27.51
CA SER A 311 -4.76 -3.44 27.53
C SER A 311 -3.48 -3.51 26.72
N LEU A 312 -2.58 -4.41 27.12
CA LEU A 312 -1.44 -4.80 26.30
C LEU A 312 -1.76 -6.12 25.59
N GLY A 313 -1.64 -6.15 24.27
CA GLY A 313 -1.79 -7.36 23.46
C GLY A 313 -0.47 -7.81 22.83
N LEU A 314 -0.31 -9.11 22.63
CA LEU A 314 0.74 -9.68 21.78
C LEU A 314 0.17 -9.97 20.40
N TYR A 315 0.67 -9.28 19.39
CA TYR A 315 0.27 -9.42 17.99
C TYR A 315 1.28 -10.27 17.22
N ASP A 316 0.78 -11.31 16.54
CA ASP A 316 1.56 -12.03 15.53
C ASP A 316 1.37 -11.34 14.19
N ILE A 317 2.46 -10.85 13.61
CA ILE A 317 2.45 -10.04 12.39
C ILE A 317 2.07 -10.89 11.18
N ARG A 318 2.56 -12.13 11.12
CA ARG A 318 2.32 -13.01 9.98
C ARG A 318 0.87 -13.49 9.97
N GLU A 319 0.37 -13.88 11.14
CA GLU A 319 -0.99 -14.33 11.33
C GLU A 319 -1.99 -13.17 11.32
N GLY A 320 -1.56 -11.97 11.74
CA GLY A 320 -2.37 -10.77 11.92
C GLY A 320 -3.43 -10.92 12.98
N GLU A 321 -3.08 -11.60 14.06
CA GLU A 321 -3.99 -11.87 15.16
C GLU A 321 -3.33 -11.45 16.47
N VAL A 322 -4.13 -10.85 17.34
CA VAL A 322 -3.75 -10.61 18.72
C VAL A 322 -3.97 -11.91 19.48
N ARG A 323 -2.88 -12.55 19.90
CA ARG A 323 -2.91 -13.90 20.52
C ARG A 323 -3.53 -13.89 21.92
N TRP A 324 -3.29 -12.82 22.67
CA TRP A 324 -3.85 -12.61 24.00
C TRP A 324 -3.76 -11.13 24.35
N GLN A 325 -4.53 -10.71 25.36
CA GLN A 325 -4.46 -9.38 25.94
C GLN A 325 -4.45 -9.44 27.47
N VAL A 326 -3.73 -8.50 28.10
CA VAL A 326 -3.72 -8.30 29.55
C VAL A 326 -4.18 -6.89 29.89
N ARG A 327 -5.06 -6.74 30.87
CA ARG A 327 -5.59 -5.46 31.29
C ARG A 327 -4.54 -4.67 32.09
N LEU A 328 -4.31 -3.42 31.72
CA LEU A 328 -3.41 -2.52 32.44
C LEU A 328 -4.17 -1.51 33.33
N GLY A 329 -5.38 -1.12 32.90
CA GLY A 329 -6.14 -0.01 33.46
C GLY A 329 -6.05 1.24 32.58
N PRO A 330 -6.71 2.34 32.95
CA PRO A 330 -6.73 3.55 32.13
C PRO A 330 -5.42 4.35 32.22
N GLY A 331 -5.15 5.14 31.18
CA GLY A 331 -4.17 6.23 31.24
C GLY A 331 -2.75 5.91 30.78
N TYR A 332 -2.52 4.76 30.15
CA TYR A 332 -1.29 4.47 29.39
C TYR A 332 -1.34 5.13 28.01
N ALA A 333 -0.19 5.50 27.45
CA ALA A 333 -0.07 6.29 26.23
C ALA A 333 0.99 5.77 25.24
N ASP A 334 2.00 5.02 25.69
CA ASP A 334 3.03 4.46 24.81
C ASP A 334 3.61 3.15 25.40
N VAL A 335 4.28 2.37 24.55
CA VAL A 335 4.94 1.10 24.90
C VAL A 335 6.33 0.96 24.26
N ALA A 336 7.23 0.29 24.94
CA ALA A 336 8.54 -0.10 24.41
C ALA A 336 8.85 -1.57 24.71
N ALA A 337 9.45 -2.25 23.73
CA ALA A 337 9.86 -3.65 23.85
C ALA A 337 11.35 -3.76 24.20
N GLY A 338 11.66 -4.69 25.10
CA GLY A 338 13.02 -5.03 25.51
C GLY A 338 13.75 -5.88 24.46
N ALA A 339 15.08 -5.84 24.52
CA ALA A 339 15.93 -6.60 23.61
C ALA A 339 15.87 -8.12 23.85
N ASP A 340 15.34 -8.52 25.01
CA ASP A 340 15.07 -9.91 25.37
C ASP A 340 13.85 -10.50 24.63
N GLY A 341 13.03 -9.67 23.98
CA GLY A 341 11.78 -10.06 23.34
C GLY A 341 10.70 -10.57 24.31
N ARG A 342 10.92 -10.42 25.61
CA ARG A 342 10.05 -10.92 26.68
C ARG A 342 9.47 -9.79 27.52
N THR A 343 10.18 -8.68 27.64
CA THR A 343 9.79 -7.57 28.50
C THR A 343 9.19 -6.44 27.67
N VAL A 344 8.04 -5.91 28.11
CA VAL A 344 7.45 -4.68 27.57
C VAL A 344 7.22 -3.69 28.70
N VAL A 345 7.51 -2.41 28.43
CA VAL A 345 7.22 -1.31 29.34
C VAL A 345 6.10 -0.49 28.74
N ALA A 346 5.04 -0.25 29.52
CA ALA A 346 3.98 0.68 29.19
C ALA A 346 4.12 1.92 30.08
N VAL A 347 3.93 3.12 29.51
CA VAL A 347 3.98 4.38 30.26
C VAL A 347 2.74 5.22 30.01
N GLY A 348 2.37 6.05 30.98
CA GLY A 348 1.38 7.10 30.80
C GLY A 348 1.12 7.89 32.08
N LYS A 349 -0.02 8.58 32.14
CA LYS A 349 -0.37 9.52 33.21
C LYS A 349 -0.49 8.87 34.59
N LYS A 350 -0.76 7.56 34.63
CA LYS A 350 -0.90 6.77 35.87
C LYS A 350 0.39 6.07 36.28
N GLY A 351 1.47 6.26 35.51
CA GLY A 351 2.79 5.75 35.81
C GLY A 351 3.32 4.78 34.77
N SER A 352 4.15 3.86 35.22
CA SER A 352 4.81 2.87 34.35
C SER A 352 4.49 1.45 34.80
N ALA A 353 4.35 0.54 33.85
CA ALA A 353 4.17 -0.88 34.10
C ALA A 353 5.19 -1.68 33.29
N VAL A 354 5.67 -2.77 33.90
CA VAL A 354 6.51 -3.77 33.27
C VAL A 354 5.67 -5.01 33.06
N ILE A 355 5.63 -5.49 31.84
CA ILE A 355 4.84 -6.65 31.44
C ILE A 355 5.79 -7.72 30.94
N ASP A 356 5.66 -8.91 31.51
CA ASP A 356 6.33 -10.11 31.04
C ASP A 356 5.41 -10.82 30.02
N LEU A 357 5.82 -10.89 28.75
CA LEU A 357 4.98 -11.39 27.66
C LEU A 357 4.69 -12.89 27.75
N GLU A 358 5.51 -13.66 28.45
CA GLU A 358 5.34 -15.11 28.58
C GLU A 358 4.32 -15.44 29.67
N SER A 359 4.56 -14.93 30.88
CA SER A 359 3.71 -15.14 32.05
C SER A 359 2.50 -14.21 32.11
N ARG A 360 2.49 -13.16 31.27
CA ARG A 360 1.46 -12.10 31.20
C ARG A 360 1.32 -11.29 32.50
N LYS A 361 2.30 -11.38 33.39
CA LYS A 361 2.29 -10.69 34.68
C LYS A 361 2.55 -9.20 34.51
N VAL A 362 1.76 -8.38 35.18
CA VAL A 362 1.90 -6.91 35.18
C VAL A 362 2.50 -6.45 36.52
N ARG A 363 3.70 -5.88 36.47
CA ARG A 363 4.35 -5.23 37.62
C ARG A 363 4.32 -3.72 37.46
N ARG A 364 3.52 -3.04 38.27
CA ARG A 364 3.43 -1.57 38.28
C ARG A 364 4.62 -0.97 39.04
N LEU A 365 5.25 0.04 38.45
CA LEU A 365 6.34 0.79 39.06
C LEU A 365 5.77 2.01 39.79
N ALA A 366 6.28 2.29 40.98
CA ALA A 366 5.85 3.39 41.85
C ALA A 366 6.37 4.76 41.36
N HIS A 367 6.13 5.08 40.10
CA HIS A 367 6.48 6.37 39.53
C HIS A 367 5.25 6.94 38.81
N VAL A 368 4.68 8.00 39.37
CA VAL A 368 3.46 8.66 38.86
C VAL A 368 3.77 10.13 38.65
N GLU A 369 3.87 10.55 37.40
CA GLU A 369 3.97 11.97 37.05
C GLU A 369 3.20 12.23 35.75
N ALA A 370 2.56 13.40 35.66
CA ALA A 370 1.65 13.74 34.58
C ALA A 370 2.37 14.18 33.29
N GLY A 371 1.75 13.95 32.13
CA GLY A 371 2.23 14.39 30.82
C GLY A 371 2.02 13.32 29.74
N TYR A 372 2.05 13.72 28.46
CA TYR A 372 2.23 12.75 27.39
C TYR A 372 3.63 12.12 27.54
N ALA A 373 3.74 10.83 27.28
CA ALA A 373 4.96 10.08 27.53
C ALA A 373 5.27 9.21 26.32
N THR A 374 6.45 9.38 25.73
CA THR A 374 7.04 8.36 24.87
C THR A 374 8.09 7.58 25.65
N VAL A 375 8.22 6.28 25.39
CA VAL A 375 9.16 5.41 26.12
C VAL A 375 10.11 4.69 25.19
N ARG A 376 11.36 4.53 25.64
CA ARG A 376 12.35 3.63 25.04
C ARG A 376 13.00 2.79 26.11
N LEU A 377 13.30 1.55 25.76
CA LEU A 377 13.99 0.58 26.60
C LEU A 377 15.35 0.27 25.98
N THR A 378 16.43 0.48 26.73
CA THR A 378 17.79 0.16 26.28
C THR A 378 18.01 -1.34 26.33
N ARG A 379 19.07 -1.82 25.65
CA ARG A 379 19.48 -3.24 25.73
C ARG A 379 19.89 -3.67 27.14
N GLN A 380 20.27 -2.72 27.99
CA GLN A 380 20.71 -2.96 29.37
C GLN A 380 19.53 -2.96 30.38
N GLY A 381 18.31 -2.65 29.92
CA GLY A 381 17.13 -2.60 30.78
C GLY A 381 16.85 -1.22 31.39
N ASP A 382 17.50 -0.16 30.90
CA ASP A 382 17.18 1.21 31.30
C ASP A 382 15.96 1.71 30.53
N VAL A 383 15.07 2.39 31.24
CA VAL A 383 13.87 3.01 30.69
C VAL A 383 14.12 4.49 30.58
N VAL A 384 13.93 5.04 29.37
CA VAL A 384 13.88 6.48 29.15
C VAL A 384 12.45 6.85 28.78
N VAL A 385 11.89 7.81 29.52
CA VAL A 385 10.57 8.37 29.29
C VAL A 385 10.72 9.83 28.92
N GLY A 386 10.30 10.18 27.71
CA GLY A 386 10.25 11.55 27.23
C GLY A 386 8.86 12.15 27.45
N ARG A 387 8.80 13.32 28.09
CA ARG A 387 7.54 14.04 28.40
C ARG A 387 7.40 15.34 27.63
N ASP A 388 6.36 16.13 27.92
CA ASP A 388 6.16 17.40 27.22
C ASP A 388 7.37 18.35 27.35
N HIS A 389 8.07 18.36 28.50
CA HIS A 389 9.17 19.31 28.76
C HIS A 389 10.38 18.73 29.53
N GLN A 390 10.47 17.41 29.69
CA GLN A 390 11.47 16.79 30.56
C GLN A 390 11.72 15.34 30.20
N LEU A 391 12.98 14.91 30.30
CA LEU A 391 13.36 13.50 30.21
C LEU A 391 13.43 12.91 31.63
N VAL A 392 13.01 11.66 31.74
CA VAL A 392 13.15 10.85 32.94
C VAL A 392 13.81 9.55 32.56
N ALA A 393 14.84 9.14 33.30
CA ALA A 393 15.47 7.82 33.15
C ALA A 393 15.34 7.01 34.43
N GLY A 394 15.29 5.69 34.29
CA GLY A 394 15.25 4.76 35.40
C GLY A 394 15.66 3.36 34.99
N SER A 395 15.72 2.44 35.96
CA SER A 395 16.01 1.03 35.68
C SER A 395 14.81 0.15 36.00
N LEU A 396 14.62 -0.90 35.20
CA LEU A 396 13.63 -1.93 35.50
C LEU A 396 13.99 -2.75 36.75
N VAL A 397 15.27 -2.80 37.10
CA VAL A 397 15.80 -3.62 38.20
C VAL A 397 15.45 -3.00 39.55
N ASP A 398 15.75 -1.73 39.76
CA ASP A 398 15.51 -1.04 41.02
C ASP A 398 14.17 -0.26 41.05
N GLY A 399 13.56 -0.05 39.89
CA GLY A 399 12.31 0.68 39.74
C GLY A 399 12.42 2.17 40.07
N ARG A 400 13.64 2.72 40.14
CA ARG A 400 13.89 4.13 40.49
C ARG A 400 14.00 4.97 39.23
N PHE A 401 13.31 6.11 39.24
CA PHE A 401 13.31 7.08 38.15
C PHE A 401 13.85 8.42 38.65
N HIS A 402 14.59 9.12 37.80
CA HIS A 402 15.12 10.44 38.07
C HIS A 402 15.02 11.33 36.82
N THR A 403 14.94 12.63 37.04
CA THR A 403 14.98 13.62 35.96
C THR A 403 16.36 13.64 35.31
N VAL A 404 16.37 13.76 33.98
CA VAL A 404 17.58 13.83 33.17
C VAL A 404 17.68 15.17 32.46
N GLY A 405 18.79 15.87 32.68
CA GLY A 405 19.09 17.14 32.00
C GLY A 405 18.18 18.31 32.40
N GLY A 406 18.22 19.37 31.59
CA GLY A 406 17.36 20.54 31.75
C GLY A 406 16.00 20.39 31.06
N ARG A 407 15.08 21.31 31.34
CA ARG A 407 13.78 21.37 30.65
C ARG A 407 13.96 21.73 29.17
N TYR A 408 13.10 21.19 28.33
CA TYR A 408 13.02 21.52 26.90
C TYR A 408 11.62 22.01 26.51
N ASP A 409 11.51 22.60 25.33
CA ASP A 409 10.25 23.07 24.75
C ASP A 409 9.47 21.92 24.13
N SER A 410 10.10 21.13 23.24
CA SER A 410 9.48 19.96 22.64
C SER A 410 10.47 18.80 22.49
N LEU A 411 9.98 17.58 22.68
CA LEU A 411 10.70 16.36 22.34
C LEU A 411 10.36 15.98 20.90
N LEU A 412 11.38 15.90 20.05
CA LEU A 412 11.18 15.51 18.65
C LEU A 412 11.32 14.00 18.47
N ASP A 413 12.32 13.40 19.12
CA ASP A 413 12.53 11.97 19.10
C ASP A 413 13.37 11.50 20.29
N VAL A 414 13.17 10.26 20.70
CA VAL A 414 14.01 9.55 21.66
C VAL A 414 14.20 8.12 21.14
N GLN A 415 15.44 7.64 21.18
CA GLN A 415 15.79 6.35 20.59
C GLN A 415 16.78 5.60 21.48
N ALA A 416 16.52 4.30 21.67
CA ALA A 416 17.52 3.38 22.23
C ALA A 416 18.60 3.11 21.17
N THR A 417 19.86 3.14 21.57
CA THR A 417 21.00 3.08 20.65
C THR A 417 21.69 1.73 20.70
N THR A 418 22.35 1.34 19.60
CA THR A 418 22.96 0.00 19.47
C THR A 418 24.15 -0.22 20.39
N ASP A 419 24.76 0.87 20.88
CA ASP A 419 25.81 0.87 21.91
C ASP A 419 25.27 0.68 23.34
N GLY A 420 23.96 0.41 23.48
CA GLY A 420 23.32 0.13 24.77
C GLY A 420 22.81 1.37 25.50
N GLY A 421 23.02 2.57 24.98
CA GLY A 421 22.51 3.81 25.55
C GLY A 421 21.13 4.22 25.03
N ALA A 422 20.79 5.47 25.30
CA ALA A 422 19.66 6.16 24.70
C ALA A 422 20.02 7.62 24.40
N ARG A 423 19.43 8.16 23.34
CA ARG A 423 19.64 9.54 22.89
C ARG A 423 18.30 10.21 22.60
N ALA A 424 18.24 11.52 22.80
CA ALA A 424 17.05 12.31 22.57
C ALA A 424 17.38 13.57 21.77
N LEU A 425 16.52 13.89 20.81
CA LEU A 425 16.53 15.14 20.07
C LEU A 425 15.40 16.03 20.60
N VAL A 426 15.77 17.20 21.11
CA VAL A 426 14.81 18.16 21.69
C VAL A 426 14.98 19.54 21.07
N THR A 427 13.91 20.33 21.08
CA THR A 427 13.97 21.78 20.89
C THR A 427 13.96 22.45 22.27
N VAL A 428 14.85 23.41 22.49
CA VAL A 428 14.84 24.23 23.73
C VAL A 428 14.16 25.59 23.51
N ALA A 429 14.07 26.00 22.25
CA ALA A 429 13.28 27.11 21.74
C ALA A 429 13.08 26.86 20.23
N PRO A 430 12.14 27.55 19.55
CA PRO A 430 12.01 27.45 18.10
C PRO A 430 13.34 27.73 17.38
N GLY A 431 13.80 26.80 16.52
CA GLY A 431 15.09 26.89 15.82
C GLY A 431 16.31 26.43 16.62
N ARG A 432 16.17 26.13 17.91
CA ARG A 432 17.28 25.71 18.80
C ARG A 432 17.17 24.25 19.18
N TYR A 433 18.06 23.45 18.61
CA TYR A 433 18.09 22.00 18.78
C TYR A 433 19.21 21.55 19.70
N ARG A 434 18.94 20.46 20.43
CA ARG A 434 19.92 19.76 21.26
C ARG A 434 19.78 18.25 21.04
N LEU A 435 20.91 17.61 20.78
CA LEU A 435 21.05 16.15 20.88
C LEU A 435 21.63 15.84 22.25
N LEU A 436 20.91 15.03 23.04
CA LEU A 436 21.26 14.70 24.41
C LEU A 436 21.57 13.21 24.55
N ASN A 437 22.46 12.87 25.47
CA ASN A 437 22.46 11.55 26.08
C ASN A 437 21.24 11.46 27.01
N ALA A 438 20.29 10.58 26.70
CA ALA A 438 19.00 10.55 27.35
C ALA A 438 19.01 9.86 28.73
N LEU A 439 20.15 9.28 29.14
CA LEU A 439 20.35 8.71 30.47
C LEU A 439 21.01 9.71 31.43
N THR A 440 21.90 10.57 30.92
CA THR A 440 22.72 11.49 31.75
C THR A 440 22.34 12.96 31.58
N GLY A 441 21.69 13.32 30.48
CA GLY A 441 21.31 14.70 30.16
C GLY A 441 22.45 15.51 29.56
N ALA A 442 23.62 14.90 29.35
CA ALA A 442 24.76 15.54 28.71
C ALA A 442 24.39 15.97 27.28
N VAL A 443 24.67 17.23 26.95
CA VAL A 443 24.50 17.75 25.60
C VAL A 443 25.62 17.20 24.72
N LEU A 444 25.25 16.39 23.73
CA LEU A 444 26.18 15.80 22.77
C LEU A 444 26.42 16.74 21.58
N ALA A 445 25.38 17.42 21.13
CA ALA A 445 25.46 18.37 20.03
C ALA A 445 24.36 19.44 20.13
N SER A 446 24.60 20.57 19.46
CA SER A 446 23.79 21.77 19.54
C SER A 446 23.68 22.44 18.17
N ALA A 447 22.49 22.88 17.80
CA ALA A 447 22.29 23.71 16.60
C ALA A 447 21.39 24.90 16.92
N ASP A 448 21.71 26.05 16.33
CA ASP A 448 20.86 27.24 16.29
C ASP A 448 20.66 27.57 14.80
N VAL A 449 19.41 27.53 14.36
CA VAL A 449 19.00 27.79 12.97
C VAL A 449 17.77 28.68 12.96
N ASP A 450 17.48 29.26 11.81
CA ASP A 450 16.21 29.95 11.61
C ASP A 450 15.02 29.06 11.97
N LYS A 451 14.00 29.68 12.56
CA LYS A 451 12.80 28.97 13.01
C LYS A 451 12.15 28.24 11.82
N PRO A 452 12.04 26.90 11.87
CA PRO A 452 11.39 26.18 10.80
C PRO A 452 9.88 26.28 10.88
N LEU A 453 9.23 26.07 9.74
CA LEU A 453 7.78 25.86 9.67
C LEU A 453 7.35 24.53 10.28
N ILE A 454 8.24 23.53 10.24
CA ILE A 454 7.99 22.17 10.71
C ILE A 454 9.10 21.79 11.69
N ALA A 455 8.73 21.52 12.94
CA ALA A 455 9.62 20.92 13.92
C ALA A 455 9.44 19.40 13.88
N ALA A 456 10.32 18.72 13.14
CA ALA A 456 10.41 17.26 13.11
C ALA A 456 11.88 16.84 13.04
N GLY A 457 12.19 15.66 13.54
CA GLY A 457 13.53 15.12 13.52
C GLY A 457 13.57 13.70 14.07
N ALA A 458 14.73 13.09 13.98
CA ALA A 458 14.96 11.73 14.45
C ALA A 458 16.40 11.54 14.90
N VAL A 459 16.62 10.57 15.77
CA VAL A 459 17.91 10.20 16.36
C VAL A 459 18.43 8.92 15.71
N ALA A 460 19.71 8.91 15.34
CA ALA A 460 20.32 7.73 14.74
C ALA A 460 20.48 6.60 15.79
N PRO A 461 20.05 5.36 15.49
CA PRO A 461 20.18 4.25 16.43
C PRO A 461 21.63 3.76 16.56
N ASP A 462 22.45 3.86 15.51
CA ASP A 462 23.76 3.22 15.39
C ASP A 462 24.96 4.16 15.47
N GLN A 463 24.74 5.48 15.42
CA GLN A 463 25.78 6.49 15.43
C GLN A 463 25.35 7.69 16.29
N VAL A 464 26.31 8.55 16.64
CA VAL A 464 26.05 9.74 17.47
C VAL A 464 25.70 10.95 16.60
N TYR A 465 24.51 10.92 16.00
CA TYR A 465 23.95 12.07 15.29
C TYR A 465 22.43 12.07 15.32
N ALA A 466 21.84 13.19 14.93
CA ALA A 466 20.41 13.33 14.68
C ALA A 466 20.18 14.05 13.35
N VAL A 467 18.96 13.94 12.82
CA VAL A 467 18.49 14.78 11.71
C VAL A 467 17.29 15.59 12.17
N PHE A 468 17.13 16.79 11.62
CA PHE A 468 15.99 17.64 11.89
C PHE A 468 15.65 18.50 10.68
N THR A 469 14.41 18.99 10.61
CA THR A 469 13.96 19.86 9.53
C THR A 469 14.41 21.31 9.76
N GLY A 470 15.10 21.90 8.78
CA GLY A 470 15.48 23.31 8.76
C GLY A 470 14.38 24.22 8.18
N ALA A 471 14.56 25.55 8.31
CA ALA A 471 13.63 26.55 7.76
C ALA A 471 13.52 26.54 6.24
N ASP A 472 14.57 26.08 5.57
CA ASP A 472 14.66 25.85 4.13
C ASP A 472 13.93 24.59 3.65
N ARG A 473 13.22 23.88 4.54
CA ARG A 473 12.47 22.64 4.25
C ARG A 473 13.36 21.53 3.71
N GLN A 474 14.62 21.45 4.15
CA GLN A 474 15.43 20.25 4.02
C GLN A 474 15.79 19.67 5.39
N LEU A 475 16.20 18.41 5.40
CA LEU A 475 16.82 17.82 6.58
C LEU A 475 18.25 18.34 6.73
N TRP A 476 18.62 18.58 7.98
CA TRP A 476 19.95 18.92 8.42
C TRP A 476 20.48 17.85 9.37
N ARG A 477 21.77 17.57 9.29
CA ARG A 477 22.46 16.61 10.16
C ARG A 477 23.15 17.33 11.30
N LEU A 478 22.92 16.85 12.52
CA LEU A 478 23.54 17.31 13.75
C LEU A 478 24.44 16.21 14.32
N SER A 479 25.76 16.38 14.25
CA SER A 479 26.76 15.41 14.73
C SER A 479 27.56 15.97 15.92
N THR A 480 28.16 15.10 16.73
CA THR A 480 29.07 15.51 17.80
C THR A 480 30.32 16.21 17.26
N GLY A 481 30.70 17.33 17.87
CA GLY A 481 31.95 18.05 17.56
C GLY A 481 32.05 18.64 16.14
N GLY A 482 31.00 18.56 15.32
CA GLY A 482 31.03 18.94 13.91
C GLY A 482 29.95 19.95 13.52
N HIS A 483 30.24 20.70 12.46
CA HIS A 483 29.34 21.69 11.89
C HIS A 483 28.02 21.07 11.43
N LEU A 484 26.95 21.78 11.74
CA LEU A 484 25.63 21.58 11.16
C LEU A 484 25.72 21.51 9.63
N ALA A 485 25.21 20.43 9.02
CA ALA A 485 25.33 20.19 7.59
C ALA A 485 23.98 19.92 6.92
N PRO A 486 23.65 20.59 5.80
CA PRO A 486 22.45 20.28 5.03
C PRO A 486 22.59 18.92 4.35
N THR A 487 21.48 18.18 4.19
CA THR A 487 21.48 16.85 3.56
C THR A 487 20.95 16.86 2.13
N SER A 488 20.41 18.00 1.66
CA SER A 488 19.68 18.13 0.40
C SER A 488 18.43 17.27 0.27
N ILE A 489 18.00 16.61 1.36
CA ILE A 489 16.75 15.85 1.40
C ILE A 489 15.60 16.80 1.70
N ALA A 490 14.78 17.08 0.69
CA ALA A 490 13.61 17.93 0.83
C ALA A 490 12.54 17.29 1.73
N VAL A 491 11.93 18.13 2.56
CA VAL A 491 10.88 17.79 3.53
C VAL A 491 9.57 18.42 3.05
N PRO A 492 8.54 17.63 2.70
CA PRO A 492 7.23 18.16 2.32
C PRO A 492 6.60 19.05 3.40
N GLU A 493 5.79 20.04 2.99
CA GLU A 493 5.20 21.05 3.90
C GLU A 493 4.35 20.48 5.05
N ARG A 494 3.73 19.31 4.84
CA ARG A 494 2.92 18.64 5.87
C ARG A 494 3.56 17.37 6.41
N THR A 495 4.90 17.36 6.48
CA THR A 495 5.64 16.28 7.15
C THR A 495 5.28 16.24 8.63
N ARG A 496 4.93 15.05 9.11
CA ARG A 496 4.58 14.80 10.52
C ARG A 496 5.51 13.79 11.16
N ALA A 497 6.12 12.93 10.36
CA ALA A 497 7.00 11.88 10.86
C ALA A 497 8.33 11.90 10.09
N VAL A 498 9.41 11.99 10.87
CA VAL A 498 10.78 11.74 10.43
C VAL A 498 11.29 10.58 11.28
N GLY A 499 11.94 9.61 10.65
CA GLY A 499 12.50 8.45 11.33
C GLY A 499 13.91 8.16 10.84
N LEU A 500 14.79 7.67 11.70
CA LEU A 500 16.12 7.21 11.32
C LEU A 500 16.24 5.70 11.58
N LEU A 501 16.58 4.97 10.54
CA LEU A 501 17.00 3.58 10.61
C LEU A 501 18.53 3.50 10.57
N SER A 502 19.06 2.35 10.96
CA SER A 502 20.48 2.06 10.89
C SER A 502 21.05 2.25 9.48
N VAL A 503 22.35 2.52 9.41
CA VAL A 503 23.13 2.73 8.17
C VAL A 503 22.69 3.99 7.41
N GLY A 504 22.19 5.00 8.13
CA GLY A 504 21.86 6.30 7.54
C GLY A 504 20.71 6.24 6.54
N ARG A 505 19.65 5.50 6.85
CA ARG A 505 18.39 5.55 6.09
C ARG A 505 17.39 6.41 6.85
N VAL A 506 16.86 7.43 6.20
CA VAL A 506 15.86 8.33 6.77
C VAL A 506 14.50 8.06 6.17
N ILE A 507 13.48 8.06 7.00
CA ILE A 507 12.08 7.97 6.60
C ILE A 507 11.49 9.38 6.73
N VAL A 508 10.89 9.89 5.65
CA VAL A 508 10.17 11.17 5.67
C VAL A 508 8.76 10.95 5.17
N GLY A 509 7.75 11.30 5.98
CA GLY A 509 6.34 11.11 5.65
C GLY A 509 5.40 12.10 6.35
N GLY A 510 4.18 12.23 5.81
CA GLY A 510 3.23 13.22 6.33
C GLY A 510 1.82 13.09 5.76
N GLN A 511 1.08 14.20 5.77
CA GLN A 511 -0.35 14.17 5.41
C GLN A 511 -0.61 14.09 3.91
N ASP A 512 0.24 14.69 3.09
CA ASP A 512 0.00 14.84 1.66
C ASP A 512 0.78 13.86 0.80
N ARG A 513 1.73 13.11 1.38
CA ARG A 513 2.59 12.17 0.67
C ARG A 513 2.86 10.92 1.52
N PRO A 514 2.91 9.74 0.90
CA PRO A 514 3.32 8.51 1.59
C PRO A 514 4.77 8.66 2.07
N ALA A 515 5.12 7.91 3.12
CA ALA A 515 6.48 7.93 3.63
C ALA A 515 7.46 7.37 2.60
N ARG A 516 8.64 7.99 2.49
CA ARG A 516 9.73 7.50 1.65
C ARG A 516 10.93 7.17 2.50
N VAL A 517 11.63 6.10 2.15
CA VAL A 517 12.90 5.74 2.77
C VAL A 517 14.01 6.22 1.85
N ILE A 518 14.89 7.06 2.36
CA ILE A 518 15.90 7.80 1.60
C ILE A 518 17.26 7.54 2.23
N ARG A 519 18.29 7.34 1.41
CA ARG A 519 19.67 7.24 1.88
C ARG A 519 20.18 8.63 2.25
N LEU A 520 20.63 8.80 3.49
CA LEU A 520 21.11 10.07 4.02
C LEU A 520 22.39 10.57 3.33
N ALA A 521 23.22 9.65 2.83
CA ALA A 521 24.51 9.98 2.25
C ALA A 521 24.42 10.81 0.95
N ASP A 522 23.36 10.65 0.18
CA ASP A 522 23.23 11.21 -1.17
C ASP A 522 21.79 11.60 -1.55
N GLY A 523 20.81 11.39 -0.68
CA GLY A 523 19.40 11.61 -0.98
C GLY A 523 18.76 10.56 -1.90
N GLY A 524 19.43 9.42 -2.13
CA GLY A 524 18.92 8.36 -2.98
C GLY A 524 17.63 7.73 -2.43
N ASP A 525 16.55 7.73 -3.22
CA ASP A 525 15.28 7.11 -2.84
C ASP A 525 15.36 5.59 -2.90
N LEU A 526 15.06 4.94 -1.76
CA LEU A 526 15.09 3.49 -1.60
C LEU A 526 13.71 2.86 -1.76
N GLY A 527 12.63 3.64 -1.66
CA GLY A 527 11.27 3.15 -1.78
C GLY A 527 10.26 3.88 -0.92
N VAL A 528 9.01 3.44 -1.04
CA VAL A 528 7.86 4.04 -0.35
C VAL A 528 7.33 3.05 0.67
N VAL A 529 7.09 3.53 1.89
CA VAL A 529 6.44 2.81 2.99
C VAL A 529 5.21 3.58 3.48
N CYS A 530 4.38 2.96 4.32
CA CYS A 530 3.15 3.58 4.85
C CYS A 530 2.18 4.08 3.76
N ARG A 531 2.20 3.46 2.57
CA ARG A 531 1.39 3.92 1.43
C ARG A 531 -0.11 3.75 1.68
N ASP A 532 -0.43 2.74 2.47
CA ASP A 532 -1.76 2.34 2.92
C ASP A 532 -2.28 3.18 4.09
N VAL A 533 -1.47 4.07 4.69
CA VAL A 533 -1.85 4.94 5.80
C VAL A 533 -2.00 6.38 5.28
N PRO A 534 -3.15 6.75 4.68
CA PRO A 534 -3.39 8.12 4.26
C PRO A 534 -3.39 9.00 5.51
N GLN A 535 -2.55 10.04 5.50
CA GLN A 535 -2.29 10.90 6.66
C GLN A 535 -1.46 10.26 7.78
N LEU A 536 -0.26 9.79 7.43
CA LEU A 536 0.73 9.39 8.42
C LEU A 536 0.94 10.47 9.48
N LYS A 537 0.77 10.09 10.74
CA LYS A 537 0.96 10.96 11.91
C LYS A 537 2.20 10.57 12.70
N HIS A 538 2.41 9.27 12.91
CA HIS A 538 3.53 8.75 13.69
C HIS A 538 4.18 7.55 13.01
N LEU A 539 5.47 7.37 13.29
CA LEU A 539 6.28 6.21 12.94
C LEU A 539 6.74 5.52 14.23
N TYR A 540 6.55 4.21 14.31
CA TYR A 540 7.09 3.37 15.37
C TYR A 540 8.27 2.57 14.80
N LEU A 541 9.51 2.93 15.13
CA LEU A 541 10.67 2.25 14.58
C LEU A 541 11.14 1.13 15.51
N SER A 542 11.40 -0.06 14.96
CA SER A 542 12.10 -1.10 15.70
C SER A 542 13.55 -0.67 15.93
N PRO A 543 14.07 -0.71 17.17
CA PRO A 543 15.51 -0.52 17.41
C PRO A 543 16.33 -1.77 17.03
N TYR A 544 15.66 -2.85 16.64
CA TYR A 544 16.27 -4.17 16.38
C TYR A 544 16.41 -4.49 14.90
N GLY A 545 15.84 -3.66 14.00
CA GLY A 545 15.91 -3.92 12.58
C GLY A 545 15.07 -2.95 11.75
N ASP A 546 14.65 -3.44 10.60
CA ASP A 546 14.02 -2.66 9.54
C ASP A 546 12.49 -2.68 9.59
N LEU A 547 11.92 -3.21 10.66
CA LEU A 547 10.48 -3.24 10.90
C LEU A 547 10.03 -1.88 11.46
N LEU A 548 8.97 -1.31 10.89
CA LEU A 548 8.37 -0.07 11.35
C LEU A 548 6.84 -0.16 11.38
N GLY A 549 6.21 0.55 12.30
CA GLY A 549 4.78 0.80 12.34
C GLY A 549 4.45 2.17 11.77
N CYS A 550 3.45 2.22 10.92
CA CYS A 550 2.86 3.42 10.34
C CYS A 550 1.53 3.66 11.02
N TRP A 551 1.34 4.83 11.64
CA TRP A 551 0.10 5.15 12.34
C TRP A 551 -0.55 6.40 11.76
N GLY A 552 -1.84 6.26 11.44
CA GLY A 552 -2.72 7.34 11.00
C GLY A 552 -4.06 7.28 11.73
N PRO A 553 -4.98 8.21 11.42
CA PRO A 553 -6.26 8.31 12.12
C PRO A 553 -7.17 7.09 11.95
N TYR A 554 -7.01 6.35 10.85
CA TYR A 554 -7.94 5.29 10.44
C TYR A 554 -7.34 3.89 10.50
N ASN A 555 -6.01 3.79 10.49
CA ASN A 555 -5.32 2.51 10.45
C ASN A 555 -3.91 2.60 11.02
N THR A 556 -3.43 1.47 11.50
CA THR A 556 -2.04 1.24 11.85
C THR A 556 -1.57 0.02 11.10
N ASN A 557 -0.48 0.14 10.37
CA ASN A 557 0.07 -0.96 9.59
C ASN A 557 1.57 -1.09 9.81
N LEU A 558 2.08 -2.31 9.79
CA LEU A 558 3.50 -2.62 9.91
C LEU A 558 4.11 -2.71 8.51
N TRP A 559 5.38 -2.34 8.41
CA TRP A 559 6.11 -2.31 7.15
C TRP A 559 7.55 -2.77 7.38
N GLN A 560 8.08 -3.46 6.38
CA GLN A 560 9.52 -3.70 6.29
C GLN A 560 10.13 -2.58 5.44
N ALA A 561 11.04 -1.79 6.00
CA ALA A 561 11.77 -0.77 5.25
C ALA A 561 12.59 -1.41 4.12
N PRO A 562 12.76 -0.74 2.96
CA PRO A 562 13.70 -1.18 1.95
C PRO A 562 15.10 -1.34 2.53
N ALA A 563 15.75 -2.43 2.14
CA ALA A 563 17.13 -2.68 2.50
C ALA A 563 18.03 -1.56 1.96
N GLY A 564 19.02 -1.16 2.75
CA GLY A 564 20.12 -0.32 2.29
C GLY A 564 21.15 -1.12 1.48
N PRO A 565 22.22 -0.46 1.02
CA PRO A 565 23.33 -1.16 0.40
C PRO A 565 23.99 -2.09 1.42
N ARG A 566 24.39 -3.28 0.98
CA ARG A 566 25.22 -4.20 1.76
C ARG A 566 26.64 -3.66 1.81
N ARG A 567 27.21 -3.64 3.02
CA ARG A 567 28.63 -3.30 3.23
C ARG A 567 29.56 -4.47 2.96
N GLU A 568 29.08 -5.69 3.17
CA GLU A 568 29.84 -6.93 2.96
C GLU A 568 29.23 -7.75 1.84
N LEU A 569 30.10 -8.27 0.97
CA LEU A 569 29.73 -9.23 -0.05
C LEU A 569 29.50 -10.59 0.63
N PRO A 570 28.39 -11.29 0.31
CA PRO A 570 28.25 -12.69 0.68
C PRO A 570 29.46 -13.49 0.20
N ALA A 571 29.97 -14.41 1.01
CA ALA A 571 31.11 -15.26 0.64
C ALA A 571 30.89 -15.99 -0.71
N ASP A 572 29.63 -16.32 -1.02
CA ASP A 572 29.22 -17.02 -2.25
C ASP A 572 28.73 -16.08 -3.37
N SER A 573 29.06 -14.79 -3.33
CA SER A 573 28.60 -13.85 -4.38
C SER A 573 29.41 -14.00 -5.67
N ASP A 574 28.73 -14.31 -6.78
CA ASP A 574 29.32 -14.35 -8.13
C ASP A 574 28.96 -13.07 -8.90
N LEU A 575 29.55 -11.94 -8.50
CA LEU A 575 29.40 -10.67 -9.23
C LEU A 575 30.29 -10.66 -10.47
N ARG A 576 29.68 -10.45 -11.64
CA ARG A 576 30.40 -10.43 -12.92
C ARG A 576 30.25 -9.10 -13.63
N THR A 577 31.36 -8.65 -14.18
CA THR A 577 31.44 -7.55 -15.14
C THR A 577 31.46 -8.17 -16.53
N GLY A 578 30.48 -7.88 -17.39
CA GLY A 578 30.47 -8.40 -18.75
C GLY A 578 29.08 -8.58 -19.33
N THR A 579 29.01 -8.50 -20.65
CA THR A 579 27.77 -8.60 -21.42
C THR A 579 27.46 -10.04 -21.84
N SER A 580 28.17 -11.05 -21.35
CA SER A 580 27.88 -12.45 -21.64
C SER A 580 27.90 -13.31 -20.38
N ALA A 581 26.96 -14.25 -20.27
CA ALA A 581 26.98 -15.27 -19.23
C ALA A 581 26.56 -16.63 -19.79
N VAL A 582 27.25 -17.68 -19.35
CA VAL A 582 27.01 -19.07 -19.78
C VAL A 582 26.57 -19.87 -18.56
N GLY A 583 25.36 -20.44 -18.64
CA GLY A 583 24.82 -21.39 -17.68
C GLY A 583 24.82 -22.82 -18.24
N LYS A 584 24.35 -23.79 -17.44
CA LYS A 584 24.32 -25.21 -17.86
C LYS A 584 23.44 -25.49 -19.09
N THR A 585 22.38 -24.71 -19.28
CA THR A 585 21.36 -24.97 -20.32
C THR A 585 21.00 -23.73 -21.14
N VAL A 586 21.69 -22.60 -20.91
CA VAL A 586 21.37 -21.33 -21.55
C VAL A 586 22.61 -20.45 -21.58
N GLU A 587 22.81 -19.79 -22.71
CA GLU A 587 23.77 -18.71 -22.88
C GLU A 587 23.01 -17.40 -23.08
N VAL A 588 23.55 -16.31 -22.54
CA VAL A 588 22.97 -14.97 -22.66
C VAL A 588 24.04 -13.97 -23.06
N ARG A 589 23.68 -13.07 -23.98
CA ARG A 589 24.55 -11.99 -24.46
C ARG A 589 23.78 -10.67 -24.57
N GLY A 590 24.32 -9.60 -24.00
CA GLY A 590 23.90 -8.23 -24.25
C GLY A 590 24.28 -7.79 -25.67
N ASP A 591 23.34 -7.14 -26.34
CA ASP A 591 23.45 -6.69 -27.73
C ASP A 591 22.78 -5.32 -27.86
N GLY A 592 23.53 -4.27 -27.51
CA GLY A 592 22.99 -2.93 -27.28
C GLY A 592 21.87 -2.96 -26.23
N GLU A 593 20.70 -2.43 -26.57
CA GLU A 593 19.50 -2.41 -25.70
C GLU A 593 18.82 -3.78 -25.49
N ARG A 594 19.31 -4.82 -26.17
CA ARG A 594 18.71 -6.15 -26.16
C ARG A 594 19.56 -7.15 -25.39
N VAL A 595 18.92 -8.20 -24.91
CA VAL A 595 19.59 -9.42 -24.46
C VAL A 595 19.17 -10.56 -25.36
N LEU A 596 20.15 -11.19 -26.00
CA LEU A 596 20.03 -12.44 -26.71
C LEU A 596 20.10 -13.58 -25.70
N VAL A 597 19.16 -14.51 -25.80
CA VAL A 597 19.06 -15.70 -24.96
C VAL A 597 19.08 -16.91 -25.87
N GLU A 598 20.02 -17.82 -25.65
CA GLU A 598 20.24 -19.03 -26.45
C GLU A 598 20.11 -20.26 -25.55
N PRO A 599 18.90 -20.84 -25.44
CA PRO A 599 18.70 -22.07 -24.68
C PRO A 599 19.26 -23.28 -25.43
N THR A 600 19.92 -24.20 -24.73
CA THR A 600 20.46 -25.41 -25.35
C THR A 600 19.35 -26.25 -25.99
N GLY A 601 19.50 -26.56 -27.29
CA GLY A 601 18.55 -27.40 -28.03
C GLY A 601 17.24 -26.71 -28.43
N ARG A 602 17.15 -25.37 -28.32
CA ARG A 602 16.01 -24.57 -28.80
C ARG A 602 16.52 -23.35 -29.57
N PRO A 603 15.72 -22.79 -30.50
CA PRO A 603 16.08 -21.52 -31.13
C PRO A 603 16.21 -20.41 -30.08
N GLY A 604 17.25 -19.59 -30.23
CA GLY A 604 17.44 -18.41 -29.40
C GLY A 604 16.40 -17.33 -29.68
N PHE A 605 16.29 -16.37 -28.76
CA PHE A 605 15.40 -15.22 -28.89
C PHE A 605 16.04 -13.95 -28.32
N ALA A 606 15.55 -12.79 -28.74
CA ALA A 606 16.01 -11.48 -28.27
C ALA A 606 14.93 -10.80 -27.43
N MET A 607 15.32 -10.16 -26.32
CA MET A 607 14.44 -9.33 -25.51
C MET A 607 14.99 -7.92 -25.43
N ARG A 608 14.15 -6.92 -25.72
CA ARG A 608 14.48 -5.52 -25.41
C ARG A 608 14.16 -5.24 -23.95
N LEU A 609 15.18 -5.13 -23.10
CA LEU A 609 14.99 -4.93 -21.65
C LEU A 609 15.00 -3.45 -21.27
N PHE A 610 15.82 -2.67 -21.96
CA PHE A 610 16.08 -1.26 -21.65
C PHE A 610 15.99 -0.38 -22.90
N SER A 611 16.15 0.92 -22.70
CA SER A 611 16.36 1.92 -23.74
C SER A 611 17.83 2.37 -23.81
N ASP A 612 18.74 1.67 -23.11
CA ASP A 612 20.19 1.85 -23.21
C ASP A 612 20.87 0.51 -23.33
N ASP A 613 22.15 0.58 -23.64
CA ASP A 613 23.01 -0.59 -23.73
C ASP A 613 23.09 -1.38 -22.42
N VAL A 614 23.01 -2.69 -22.58
CA VAL A 614 23.23 -3.67 -21.51
C VAL A 614 24.72 -3.78 -21.26
N ASP A 615 25.16 -3.42 -20.06
CA ASP A 615 26.58 -3.42 -19.67
C ASP A 615 26.98 -4.65 -18.85
N ALA A 616 26.02 -5.26 -18.15
CA ALA A 616 26.28 -6.42 -17.32
C ALA A 616 25.11 -7.41 -17.37
N VAL A 617 25.41 -8.71 -17.51
CA VAL A 617 24.43 -9.80 -17.42
C VAL A 617 24.95 -10.94 -16.54
N ALA A 618 24.06 -11.59 -15.80
CA ALA A 618 24.36 -12.78 -15.02
C ALA A 618 23.17 -13.74 -14.96
N LEU A 619 23.45 -15.04 -15.03
CA LEU A 619 22.46 -16.10 -14.87
C LEU A 619 22.41 -16.57 -13.42
N SER A 620 21.21 -16.92 -12.94
CA SER A 620 21.06 -17.57 -11.63
C SER A 620 21.78 -18.93 -11.63
N PRO A 621 22.17 -19.47 -10.45
CA PRO A 621 22.92 -20.72 -10.38
C PRO A 621 22.23 -21.93 -11.05
N ASP A 622 20.90 -21.93 -11.10
CA ASP A 622 20.08 -22.95 -11.75
C ASP A 622 19.76 -22.65 -13.24
N GLY A 623 20.18 -21.48 -13.74
CA GLY A 623 19.91 -20.99 -15.09
C GLY A 623 18.44 -20.65 -15.37
N SER A 624 17.59 -20.56 -14.34
CA SER A 624 16.16 -20.26 -14.51
C SER A 624 15.88 -18.76 -14.64
N GLN A 625 16.80 -17.90 -14.19
CA GLN A 625 16.67 -16.45 -14.22
C GLN A 625 17.93 -15.78 -14.77
N LEU A 626 17.73 -14.57 -15.28
CA LEU A 626 18.74 -13.66 -15.79
C LEU A 626 18.60 -12.33 -15.05
N ALA A 627 19.70 -11.74 -14.61
CA ALA A 627 19.79 -10.34 -14.22
C ALA A 627 20.59 -9.58 -15.26
N ALA A 628 20.09 -8.43 -15.71
CA ALA A 628 20.77 -7.54 -16.64
C ALA A 628 20.78 -6.12 -16.08
N ALA A 629 21.81 -5.34 -16.35
CA ALA A 629 21.90 -3.94 -15.91
C ALA A 629 22.57 -3.02 -16.94
N THR A 630 22.31 -1.72 -16.81
CA THR A 630 22.83 -0.65 -17.68
C THR A 630 23.69 0.36 -16.91
N SER A 631 24.43 1.18 -17.66
CA SER A 631 25.23 2.32 -17.16
C SER A 631 24.38 3.41 -16.52
N ARG A 632 23.06 3.44 -16.72
CA ARG A 632 22.15 4.34 -16.00
C ARG A 632 21.67 3.77 -14.67
N GLY A 633 22.16 2.59 -14.29
CA GLY A 633 21.76 1.89 -13.07
C GLY A 633 20.40 1.21 -13.18
N ASP A 634 19.84 1.08 -14.38
CA ASP A 634 18.63 0.29 -14.59
C ASP A 634 18.96 -1.20 -14.53
N VAL A 635 18.09 -1.97 -13.89
CA VAL A 635 18.26 -3.40 -13.67
C VAL A 635 16.95 -4.11 -13.97
N ALA A 636 17.04 -5.21 -14.72
CA ALA A 636 15.93 -6.09 -15.02
C ALA A 636 16.28 -7.51 -14.60
N VAL A 637 15.38 -8.15 -13.86
CA VAL A 637 15.43 -9.58 -13.58
C VAL A 637 14.40 -10.25 -14.48
N VAL A 638 14.81 -11.26 -15.21
CA VAL A 638 14.01 -11.99 -16.20
C VAL A 638 13.92 -13.44 -15.79
N SER A 639 12.71 -13.98 -15.77
CA SER A 639 12.48 -15.42 -15.73
C SER A 639 12.62 -16.00 -17.13
N LEU A 640 13.48 -17.01 -17.28
CA LEU A 640 13.72 -17.71 -18.55
C LEU A 640 12.87 -18.98 -18.71
N ARG A 641 12.23 -19.44 -17.62
CA ARG A 641 11.41 -20.65 -17.60
C ARG A 641 10.04 -20.31 -17.02
N MET A 642 9.07 -19.93 -17.84
CA MET A 642 7.68 -19.78 -17.37
C MET A 642 6.87 -21.04 -17.68
N SER A 643 5.78 -21.26 -16.95
CA SER A 643 4.83 -22.37 -17.20
C SER A 643 4.22 -22.35 -18.61
N ASP A 644 4.11 -21.16 -19.21
CA ASP A 644 3.65 -20.96 -20.59
C ASP A 644 4.78 -20.96 -21.63
N GLY A 645 6.03 -21.17 -21.20
CA GLY A 645 7.20 -21.28 -22.08
C GLY A 645 7.83 -19.96 -22.53
N TYR A 646 7.30 -18.80 -22.11
CA TYR A 646 7.80 -17.49 -22.55
C TYR A 646 8.64 -16.79 -21.48
N ALA A 647 9.82 -16.27 -21.84
CA ALA A 647 10.62 -15.46 -20.92
C ALA A 647 9.94 -14.12 -20.61
N ARG A 648 10.03 -13.65 -19.36
CA ARG A 648 9.38 -12.39 -18.91
C ARG A 648 10.20 -11.66 -17.87
N VAL A 649 10.17 -10.33 -17.93
CA VAL A 649 10.72 -9.47 -16.88
C VAL A 649 9.87 -9.67 -15.62
N VAL A 650 10.51 -10.16 -14.55
CA VAL A 650 9.87 -10.41 -13.26
C VAL A 650 10.15 -9.33 -12.22
N ALA A 651 11.20 -8.53 -12.43
CA ALA A 651 11.43 -7.34 -11.64
C ALA A 651 12.13 -6.28 -12.49
N ARG A 652 11.75 -5.02 -12.29
CA ARG A 652 12.52 -3.85 -12.72
C ARG A 652 12.92 -3.09 -11.47
N TRP A 653 14.17 -2.69 -11.42
CA TRP A 653 14.73 -1.95 -10.32
C TRP A 653 15.76 -0.96 -10.84
N ARG A 654 16.01 0.11 -10.09
CA ARG A 654 17.03 1.09 -10.42
C ARG A 654 17.91 1.29 -9.21
N VAL A 655 19.22 1.30 -9.41
CA VAL A 655 20.19 1.65 -8.38
C VAL A 655 19.84 3.04 -7.84
N PRO A 656 19.68 3.21 -6.51
CA PRO A 656 19.34 4.50 -5.91
C PRO A 656 20.26 5.63 -6.37
N ALA A 657 19.68 6.82 -6.53
CA ALA A 657 20.32 8.00 -7.13
C ALA A 657 20.78 7.84 -8.60
N GLY A 658 20.37 6.76 -9.29
CA GLY A 658 20.75 6.52 -10.69
C GLY A 658 22.23 6.21 -10.86
N ILE A 659 22.88 5.68 -9.83
CA ILE A 659 24.30 5.35 -9.89
C ILE A 659 24.51 4.20 -10.87
N PRO A 660 25.47 4.29 -11.81
CA PRO A 660 25.73 3.24 -12.79
C PRO A 660 25.94 1.87 -12.14
N ALA A 661 25.26 0.85 -12.66
CA ALA A 661 25.56 -0.54 -12.31
C ALA A 661 26.82 -0.97 -13.07
N VAL A 662 27.78 -1.55 -12.37
CA VAL A 662 29.05 -2.01 -12.96
C VAL A 662 29.16 -3.53 -13.02
N ALA A 663 28.44 -4.24 -12.15
CA ALA A 663 28.39 -5.70 -12.17
C ALA A 663 27.02 -6.19 -11.70
N VAL A 664 26.60 -7.34 -12.21
CA VAL A 664 25.43 -8.08 -11.73
C VAL A 664 25.87 -9.50 -11.35
N GLY A 665 25.14 -10.13 -10.45
CA GLY A 665 25.47 -11.46 -9.96
C GLY A 665 24.35 -12.05 -9.13
N TRP A 666 24.65 -13.16 -8.44
CA TRP A 666 23.69 -13.85 -7.59
C TRP A 666 24.33 -14.29 -6.26
N SER A 667 23.51 -14.34 -5.22
CA SER A 667 23.80 -14.97 -3.92
C SER A 667 22.66 -15.94 -3.64
N GLY A 668 22.87 -17.22 -3.93
CA GLY A 668 21.78 -18.20 -4.01
C GLY A 668 20.76 -17.78 -5.07
N ALA A 669 19.48 -17.66 -4.69
CA ALA A 669 18.39 -17.22 -5.58
C ALA A 669 18.17 -15.69 -5.60
N SER A 670 19.04 -14.91 -4.95
CA SER A 670 18.91 -13.45 -4.85
C SER A 670 19.88 -12.75 -5.81
N PRO A 671 19.39 -11.94 -6.76
CA PRO A 671 20.25 -11.17 -7.64
C PRO A 671 20.90 -10.03 -6.87
N LEU A 672 22.15 -9.78 -7.22
CA LEU A 672 22.98 -8.73 -6.67
C LEU A 672 23.41 -7.77 -7.78
N VAL A 673 23.53 -6.49 -7.43
CA VAL A 673 24.08 -5.46 -8.31
C VAL A 673 25.13 -4.69 -7.56
N LYS A 674 26.32 -4.56 -8.16
CA LYS A 674 27.37 -3.66 -7.67
C LYS A 674 27.28 -2.36 -8.47
N ALA A 675 27.14 -1.26 -7.76
CA ALA A 675 27.15 0.08 -8.32
C ALA A 675 28.57 0.64 -8.41
N ARG A 676 28.76 1.69 -9.22
CA ARG A 676 30.06 2.35 -9.44
C ARG A 676 30.67 2.93 -8.16
N ASP A 677 29.84 3.35 -7.21
CA ASP A 677 30.30 3.83 -5.89
C ASP A 677 30.77 2.69 -4.95
N GLY A 678 30.80 1.45 -5.44
CA GLY A 678 31.20 0.26 -4.71
C GLY A 678 30.08 -0.37 -3.88
N SER A 679 28.91 0.27 -3.78
CA SER A 679 27.78 -0.28 -3.04
C SER A 679 27.21 -1.53 -3.71
N VAL A 680 26.84 -2.51 -2.90
CA VAL A 680 26.25 -3.77 -3.38
C VAL A 680 24.80 -3.84 -2.92
N TRP A 681 23.90 -4.07 -3.87
CA TRP A 681 22.47 -4.08 -3.63
C TRP A 681 21.91 -5.47 -3.89
N GLN A 682 20.99 -5.90 -3.04
CA GLN A 682 20.12 -7.02 -3.36
C GLN A 682 18.94 -6.50 -4.17
N VAL A 683 18.82 -6.98 -5.40
CA VAL A 683 17.74 -6.59 -6.30
C VAL A 683 16.51 -7.42 -5.96
N PRO A 684 15.29 -6.83 -5.97
CA PRO A 684 14.08 -7.61 -5.82
C PRO A 684 14.04 -8.76 -6.83
N SER A 685 13.83 -9.98 -6.34
CA SER A 685 13.57 -11.14 -7.18
C SER A 685 12.31 -11.87 -6.75
N CYS A 686 11.82 -12.67 -7.69
CA CYS A 686 10.64 -13.49 -7.51
C CYS A 686 11.03 -14.95 -7.82
N PRO A 687 11.86 -15.58 -6.97
CA PRO A 687 12.21 -16.99 -7.16
C PRO A 687 10.93 -17.83 -7.07
N GLY A 688 10.72 -18.74 -8.02
CA GLY A 688 9.51 -19.55 -8.12
C GLY A 688 8.32 -18.88 -8.82
N CYS A 689 8.36 -17.58 -9.12
CA CYS A 689 7.29 -16.88 -9.83
C CYS A 689 7.17 -17.25 -11.32
N THR A 690 7.90 -18.29 -11.71
CA THR A 690 7.93 -18.98 -12.98
C THR A 690 6.73 -19.90 -13.20
N THR A 691 6.06 -20.29 -12.12
CA THR A 691 4.93 -21.23 -12.12
C THR A 691 3.74 -20.63 -11.39
N ASP A 692 2.54 -21.15 -11.65
CA ASP A 692 1.33 -20.68 -10.95
C ASP A 692 1.44 -21.05 -9.46
N GLU A 693 1.92 -22.26 -9.17
CA GLU A 693 2.15 -22.75 -7.81
C GLU A 693 3.17 -21.90 -7.06
N GLY A 694 4.28 -21.53 -7.71
CA GLY A 694 5.30 -20.69 -7.10
C GLY A 694 4.88 -19.22 -6.94
N LEU A 695 4.06 -18.68 -7.86
CA LEU A 695 3.41 -17.38 -7.65
C LEU A 695 2.47 -17.41 -6.44
N VAL A 696 1.64 -18.44 -6.32
CA VAL A 696 0.73 -18.64 -5.18
C VAL A 696 1.50 -18.81 -3.87
N ALA A 697 2.57 -19.61 -3.87
CA ALA A 697 3.42 -19.81 -2.70
C ALA A 697 4.10 -18.49 -2.27
N ARG A 698 4.67 -17.74 -3.22
CA ARG A 698 5.32 -16.46 -2.93
C ARG A 698 4.33 -15.42 -2.44
N LEU A 699 3.13 -15.41 -3.02
CA LEU A 699 2.06 -14.57 -2.56
C LEU A 699 1.66 -14.93 -1.12
N LYS A 700 1.51 -16.20 -0.79
CA LYS A 700 1.21 -16.66 0.57
C LYS A 700 2.29 -16.29 1.59
N GLU A 701 3.55 -16.21 1.19
CA GLU A 701 4.64 -15.71 2.06
C GLU A 701 4.56 -14.20 2.30
N ARG A 702 4.09 -13.45 1.30
CA ARG A 702 3.97 -11.98 1.32
C ARG A 702 2.68 -11.49 1.96
N LEU A 703 1.59 -12.22 1.76
CA LEU A 703 0.31 -11.96 2.41
C LEU A 703 0.49 -12.26 3.89
N SER A 704 0.49 -11.20 4.67
CA SER A 704 0.43 -11.30 6.11
C SER A 704 -0.92 -10.80 6.59
N GLY A 705 -1.27 -11.33 7.75
CA GLY A 705 -2.38 -10.86 8.51
C GLY A 705 -3.73 -11.48 8.18
N CYS A 706 -4.76 -10.89 8.77
CA CYS A 706 -6.14 -11.25 8.56
C CYS A 706 -6.84 -10.19 7.70
N TRP A 707 -7.99 -10.54 7.15
CA TRP A 707 -8.77 -9.66 6.28
C TRP A 707 -10.19 -9.53 6.82
N THR A 708 -10.78 -8.35 6.75
CA THR A 708 -12.17 -8.16 7.17
C THR A 708 -13.13 -8.94 6.25
N ALA A 709 -14.30 -9.33 6.77
CA ALA A 709 -15.34 -10.00 5.98
C ALA A 709 -15.63 -9.25 4.67
N ARG A 710 -15.71 -7.91 4.77
CA ARG A 710 -15.95 -7.00 3.65
C ARG A 710 -14.86 -7.04 2.58
N GLN A 711 -13.59 -7.07 2.98
CA GLN A 711 -12.47 -7.20 2.02
C GLN A 711 -12.49 -8.55 1.30
N LEU A 712 -12.98 -9.58 1.99
CA LEU A 712 -13.06 -10.94 1.45
C LEU A 712 -14.30 -11.18 0.60
N THR A 713 -15.32 -10.33 0.62
CA THR A 713 -16.61 -10.54 -0.08
C THR A 713 -16.44 -11.00 -1.53
N ASN A 714 -15.44 -10.47 -2.26
CA ASN A 714 -15.19 -10.78 -3.67
C ASN A 714 -14.10 -11.85 -3.90
N VAL A 715 -13.50 -12.39 -2.85
CA VAL A 715 -12.52 -13.48 -2.95
C VAL A 715 -13.24 -14.79 -2.65
N ASP A 716 -13.21 -15.75 -3.57
CA ASP A 716 -13.89 -17.03 -3.37
C ASP A 716 -13.18 -17.92 -2.33
N GLY A 717 -13.89 -18.94 -1.83
CA GLY A 717 -13.37 -19.83 -0.79
C GLY A 717 -12.17 -20.69 -1.18
N ASP A 718 -12.01 -21.06 -2.45
CA ASP A 718 -10.84 -21.85 -2.90
C ASP A 718 -9.59 -20.98 -2.97
N THR A 719 -9.71 -19.76 -3.51
CA THR A 719 -8.62 -18.79 -3.52
C THR A 719 -8.19 -18.44 -2.10
N ARG A 720 -9.16 -18.22 -1.18
CA ARG A 720 -8.86 -18.02 0.25
C ARG A 720 -8.08 -19.20 0.83
N ARG A 721 -8.52 -20.44 0.57
CA ARG A 721 -7.83 -21.66 1.04
C ARG A 721 -6.43 -21.82 0.45
N ALA A 722 -6.28 -21.61 -0.86
CA ALA A 722 -4.99 -21.72 -1.55
C ALA A 722 -3.96 -20.72 -0.99
N LEU A 723 -4.40 -19.48 -0.75
CA LEU A 723 -3.55 -18.42 -0.21
C LEU A 723 -3.40 -18.45 1.32
N GLY A 724 -4.18 -19.28 2.03
CA GLY A 724 -4.20 -19.26 3.49
C GLY A 724 -4.78 -17.97 4.08
N VAL A 725 -5.62 -17.27 3.30
CA VAL A 725 -6.24 -16.01 3.72
C VAL A 725 -7.40 -16.29 4.63
N ARG A 726 -7.43 -15.61 5.78
CA ARG A 726 -8.41 -15.80 6.83
C ARG A 726 -9.10 -14.50 7.21
N GLU A 727 -10.34 -14.63 7.67
CA GLU A 727 -11.09 -13.51 8.19
C GLU A 727 -10.52 -13.07 9.54
N CYS A 728 -10.48 -11.76 9.78
CA CYS A 728 -10.08 -11.21 11.06
C CYS A 728 -11.04 -11.62 12.17
N ARG A 729 -10.46 -11.95 13.32
CA ARG A 729 -11.21 -12.22 14.54
C ARG A 729 -11.27 -10.95 15.39
N PRO A 730 -12.36 -10.75 16.16
CA PRO A 730 -12.36 -9.77 17.24
C PRO A 730 -11.18 -9.98 18.17
N LEU A 731 -10.71 -8.89 18.80
CA LEU A 731 -9.64 -8.99 19.78
C LEU A 731 -10.07 -9.90 20.95
N PRO A 732 -9.16 -10.73 21.50
CA PRO A 732 -9.50 -11.58 22.65
C PRO A 732 -9.79 -10.70 23.87
N GLU A 733 -10.73 -11.12 24.73
CA GLU A 733 -11.03 -10.39 25.96
C GLU A 733 -9.76 -10.25 26.83
N PRO A 734 -9.46 -9.03 27.34
CA PRO A 734 -8.30 -8.84 28.18
C PRO A 734 -8.48 -9.53 29.53
N VAL A 735 -7.50 -10.35 29.92
CA VAL A 735 -7.47 -10.99 31.23
C VAL A 735 -6.84 -10.07 32.27
N GLU A 736 -7.20 -10.24 33.55
CA GLU A 736 -6.46 -9.61 34.65
C GLU A 736 -5.06 -10.26 34.75
N GLY A 737 -4.03 -9.44 34.93
CA GLY A 737 -2.62 -9.87 34.91
C GLY A 737 -1.83 -9.53 36.16
#